data_AF-A0A8J1U659-F1
#
_entry.id   AF-A0A8J1U659-F1
#
_cell.length_a   1.000
_cell.length_b   1.000
_cell.length_c   1.000
_cell.angle_alpha   90.00
_cell.angle_beta   90.00
_cell.angle_gamma   90.00
#
_symmetry.space_group_name_H-M   'P 1'
#
loop_
_entity.id
_entity.type
_entity.pdbx_description
1 polymer ?
#
loop_
_entity_poly.entity_id
_entity_poly.type
_entity_poly.pdbx_seq_one_letter_code
_entity_poly.pdbx_strand_id
1 'polypeptide(L)'
;VNFRMAAKHLQVQEDCVEYQLFPPPPEGLEPPDEQEYLEERCDQYLGHLGSLLVSYIWQKEPFNLNVHKSSGLIPGHLRGITRFGDNIEDEWFIVYMLYELTKTYPGLVARVWDTDGEFLLIEAADHIPKWLEPATSENRIFISEGQLHIIPKAQRPGAITTTGTPDLEDSLVCIRDYPTITLAHNPVQSAIKRRIKEYPGKIEANMHRAHCYIPAALAAVLEDNPQLLAAGVEAFYYRDPVDLKACRTFTHFRPGTRVMREVKFTRCLYAQLMQQRFQPDPRSGWTLPATSNPKHKSHELGMKLAHGFEILCAKCSAKPGQTNPSTIADNDVRWQRYKSTLQEKGYFKGEVEGSQLYRQLEQSAKKHFSEAVATQESNSKDAGHQVLTLLDSLKYDIEDLRKQEKNLKKPDNDSWLDITPQQLDDLIHKTTGQNTTDDTFDLTDIANSMKSFVNNVSGFEGAEFPGQEEGDIQFNSSSFMQDMQKLVDLDDNMGDSSSDDMSEYGSDDELDELGPSPRKPPPKQNGQSMKGYMDAMDRELAQTNVWKSFERESKPVAPPRHKKAKVPARARPESDEFDIDDLDDDFEPVNVDLTVVKNMMESYKSQQGLPGPGGNILGSMGVRIPEDSGSSDQDSTPAATPTSERESPKKETTV
;
A
#
# COMPACT_ATOMS: atom_id res chain seq x y z
N VAL A 1 -22.26 30.81 4.90
CA VAL A 1 -22.35 29.43 4.37
C VAL A 1 -20.96 29.05 3.85
N ASN A 2 -20.18 28.38 4.69
CA ASN A 2 -18.93 27.65 4.36
C ASN A 2 -18.45 27.00 5.66
N PHE A 3 -19.14 25.95 6.08
CA PHE A 3 -18.73 25.12 7.20
C PHE A 3 -17.73 24.08 6.70
N ARG A 4 -16.44 24.38 6.83
CA ARG A 4 -15.40 23.36 7.02
C ARG A 4 -15.44 22.97 8.50
N MET A 5 -16.17 21.92 8.85
CA MET A 5 -15.93 21.15 10.08
C MET A 5 -15.04 19.97 9.67
N ALA A 6 -13.76 19.94 10.04
CA ALA A 6 -13.23 19.55 11.34
C ALA A 6 -13.34 18.04 11.64
N ALA A 7 -12.76 17.22 10.77
CA ALA A 7 -12.06 16.00 11.19
C ALA A 7 -10.56 16.26 10.96
N LYS A 8 -9.91 16.90 11.95
CA LYS A 8 -8.44 16.91 11.98
C LYS A 8 -8.03 15.56 12.55
N HIS A 9 -7.90 14.54 11.70
CA HIS A 9 -6.80 13.61 11.93
C HIS A 9 -5.55 14.48 11.94
N LEU A 10 -4.89 14.59 13.11
CA LEU A 10 -3.49 14.98 13.11
C LEU A 10 -2.85 14.05 12.07
N GLN A 11 -2.29 14.61 11.00
CA GLN A 11 -1.54 13.84 10.01
C GLN A 11 -0.55 12.97 10.79
N VAL A 12 -0.84 11.68 10.87
CA VAL A 12 0.06 10.71 11.45
C VAL A 12 1.33 10.83 10.62
N GLN A 13 2.47 11.01 11.30
CA GLN A 13 3.74 11.09 10.58
C GLN A 13 3.93 9.80 9.77
N GLU A 14 4.52 9.90 8.58
CA GLU A 14 4.80 8.72 7.74
C GLU A 14 5.47 7.60 8.56
N ASP A 15 5.07 6.35 8.29
CA ASP A 15 5.55 5.11 8.93
C ASP A 15 5.37 5.06 10.45
N CYS A 16 4.24 5.55 10.95
CA CYS A 16 3.88 5.49 12.37
C CYS A 16 2.58 4.72 12.59
N VAL A 17 2.60 3.87 13.61
CA VAL A 17 1.39 3.24 14.16
C VAL A 17 0.98 3.96 15.44
N GLU A 18 -0.29 4.32 15.52
CA GLU A 18 -0.90 4.92 16.69
C GLU A 18 -1.84 3.92 17.36
N TYR A 19 -1.82 3.89 18.68
CA TYR A 19 -2.70 3.02 19.45
C TYR A 19 -3.21 3.73 20.70
N GLN A 20 -4.46 3.43 21.03
CA GLN A 20 -5.15 3.94 22.20
C GLN A 20 -5.72 2.78 23.01
N LEU A 21 -5.55 2.84 24.32
CA LEU A 21 -6.07 1.86 25.26
C LEU A 21 -7.02 2.56 26.23
N PHE A 22 -8.22 2.00 26.35
CA PHE A 22 -9.31 2.49 27.18
C PHE A 22 -9.59 1.47 28.29
N PRO A 23 -8.96 1.60 29.46
CA PRO A 23 -9.30 0.81 30.63
C PRO A 23 -10.78 1.02 31.03
N PRO A 24 -11.42 0.05 31.69
CA PRO A 24 -12.76 0.25 32.22
C PRO A 24 -12.75 1.40 33.24
N PRO A 25 -13.71 2.34 33.17
CA PRO A 25 -13.81 3.43 34.14
C PRO A 25 -14.17 2.84 35.51
N PRO A 26 -13.52 3.27 36.61
CA PRO A 26 -13.93 2.83 37.93
C PRO A 26 -15.19 3.59 38.38
N GLU A 27 -16.05 2.93 39.17
CA GLU A 27 -17.31 3.52 39.61
C GLU A 27 -17.09 4.77 40.48
N GLY A 28 -17.62 5.92 40.04
CA GLY A 28 -17.67 7.15 40.86
C GLY A 28 -16.39 7.99 40.93
N LEU A 29 -15.51 7.91 39.93
CA LEU A 29 -14.24 8.63 39.93
C LEU A 29 -14.35 10.15 39.80
N GLU A 30 -13.59 10.90 40.59
CA GLU A 30 -13.33 12.32 40.34
C GLU A 30 -12.17 12.51 39.33
N PRO A 31 -12.11 13.65 38.61
CA PRO A 31 -11.08 13.90 37.59
C PRO A 31 -9.60 13.83 38.04
N PRO A 32 -9.21 14.20 39.29
CA PRO A 32 -7.83 14.03 39.75
C PRO A 32 -7.45 12.55 39.91
N ASP A 33 -8.40 11.73 40.37
CA ASP A 33 -8.23 10.29 40.57
C ASP A 33 -8.14 9.55 39.22
N GLU A 34 -8.70 10.11 38.14
CA GLU A 34 -8.63 9.54 36.78
C GLU A 34 -7.19 9.45 36.28
N GLN A 35 -6.38 10.49 36.52
CA GLN A 35 -4.99 10.50 36.08
C GLN A 35 -4.16 9.45 36.83
N GLU A 36 -4.29 9.39 38.15
CA GLU A 36 -3.56 8.42 38.98
C GLU A 36 -3.95 6.98 38.61
N TYR A 37 -5.24 6.73 38.39
CA TYR A 37 -5.73 5.44 37.92
C TYR A 37 -5.12 5.05 36.56
N LEU A 38 -5.09 5.98 35.60
CA LEU A 38 -4.51 5.72 34.28
C LEU A 38 -2.98 5.51 34.37
N GLU A 39 -2.28 6.25 35.21
CA GLU A 39 -0.84 6.05 35.48
C GLU A 39 -0.58 4.66 36.06
N GLU A 40 -1.38 4.21 37.04
CA GLU A 40 -1.27 2.86 37.62
C GLU A 40 -1.53 1.76 36.56
N ARG A 41 -2.55 1.94 35.71
CA ARG A 41 -2.83 1.02 34.60
C ARG A 41 -1.70 1.02 33.57
N CYS A 42 -1.11 2.18 33.27
CA CYS A 42 0.03 2.31 32.36
C CYS A 42 1.22 1.48 32.87
N ASP A 43 1.61 1.67 34.13
CA ASP A 43 2.71 0.93 34.76
C ASP A 43 2.43 -0.57 34.79
N GLN A 44 1.19 -0.97 35.07
CA GLN A 44 0.78 -2.37 35.06
C GLN A 44 0.89 -3.01 33.67
N TYR A 45 0.46 -2.30 32.62
CA TYR A 45 0.54 -2.80 31.24
C TYR A 45 1.99 -2.88 30.75
N LEU A 46 2.79 -1.84 31.00
CA LEU A 46 4.22 -1.84 30.67
C LEU A 46 4.98 -2.91 31.45
N GLY A 47 4.65 -3.12 32.72
CA GLY A 47 5.22 -4.19 33.55
C GLY A 47 4.89 -5.58 33.01
N HIS A 48 3.66 -5.80 32.53
CA HIS A 48 3.24 -7.05 31.91
C HIS A 48 3.98 -7.33 30.59
N LEU A 49 4.18 -6.29 29.77
CA LEU A 49 4.89 -6.39 28.50
C LEU A 49 6.43 -6.36 28.63
N GLY A 50 6.96 -6.04 29.82
CA GLY A 50 8.39 -5.76 30.02
C GLY A 50 9.33 -6.85 29.52
N SER A 51 8.99 -8.13 29.69
CA SER A 51 9.83 -9.24 29.19
C SER A 51 9.92 -9.28 27.66
N LEU A 52 8.86 -8.87 26.97
CA LEU A 52 8.81 -8.79 25.51
C LEU A 52 9.53 -7.54 25.01
N LEU A 53 9.37 -6.40 25.70
CA LEU A 53 9.95 -5.12 25.29
C LEU A 53 11.47 -5.05 25.48
N VAL A 54 12.01 -5.56 26.59
CA VAL A 54 13.45 -5.43 26.93
C VAL A 54 14.35 -6.22 25.98
N SER A 55 13.86 -7.33 25.45
CA SER A 55 14.64 -8.21 24.58
C SER A 55 14.57 -7.83 23.09
N TYR A 56 13.64 -6.95 22.72
CA TYR A 56 13.37 -6.57 21.34
C TYR A 56 14.20 -5.37 20.89
N ILE A 57 14.65 -5.39 19.64
CA ILE A 57 15.37 -4.28 19.01
C ILE A 57 14.39 -3.62 18.04
N TRP A 58 13.92 -2.42 18.39
CA TRP A 58 13.00 -1.62 17.58
C TRP A 58 13.75 -0.91 16.45
N GLN A 59 13.08 -0.70 15.32
CA GLN A 59 13.68 -0.07 14.15
C GLN A 59 13.92 1.43 14.34
N LYS A 60 12.97 2.17 14.90
CA LYS A 60 13.12 3.60 15.22
C LYS A 60 12.82 3.87 16.68
N GLU A 61 11.56 3.70 17.07
CA GLU A 61 11.08 4.05 18.41
C GLU A 61 10.51 2.82 19.10
N PRO A 62 10.73 2.66 20.42
CA PRO A 62 10.10 1.60 21.18
C PRO A 62 8.63 1.89 21.45
N PHE A 63 7.88 0.81 21.71
CA PHE A 63 6.53 0.91 22.27
C PHE A 63 6.51 1.80 23.52
N ASN A 64 5.59 2.75 23.53
CA ASN A 64 5.41 3.71 24.60
C ASN A 64 3.92 3.90 24.92
N LEU A 65 3.62 4.31 26.16
CA LEU A 65 2.27 4.65 26.58
C LEU A 65 2.33 5.93 27.40
N ASN A 66 1.51 6.91 27.03
CA ASN A 66 1.36 8.18 27.71
C ASN A 66 -0.09 8.34 28.17
N VAL A 67 -0.27 8.92 29.36
CA VAL A 67 -1.59 9.16 29.94
C VAL A 67 -2.20 10.43 29.34
N HIS A 68 -3.42 10.32 28.83
CA HIS A 68 -4.22 11.43 28.33
C HIS A 68 -5.50 11.55 29.13
N LYS A 69 -5.76 12.76 29.65
CA LYS A 69 -6.98 13.06 30.40
C LYS A 69 -8.20 13.10 29.49
N SER A 70 -9.36 12.88 30.07
CA SER A 70 -10.64 13.13 29.41
C SER A 70 -10.69 14.58 28.89
N SER A 71 -11.05 14.73 27.61
CA SER A 71 -11.09 16.03 26.93
C SER A 71 -12.24 16.06 25.93
N GLY A 72 -13.33 16.74 26.29
CA GLY A 72 -14.51 16.85 25.44
C GLY A 72 -15.19 15.49 25.26
N LEU A 73 -15.23 15.00 24.02
CA LEU A 73 -15.85 13.73 23.63
C LEU A 73 -14.89 12.52 23.71
N ILE A 74 -13.63 12.74 24.15
CA ILE A 74 -12.63 11.68 24.25
C ILE A 74 -12.43 11.36 25.75
N PRO A 75 -12.72 10.12 26.18
CA PRO A 75 -12.52 9.72 27.57
C PRO A 75 -11.02 9.62 27.91
N GLY A 76 -10.70 9.59 29.21
CA GLY A 76 -9.33 9.36 29.66
C GLY A 76 -8.81 8.03 29.14
N HIS A 77 -7.60 8.05 28.58
CA HIS A 77 -7.02 6.89 27.90
C HIS A 77 -5.51 6.91 27.92
N LEU A 78 -4.92 5.77 27.60
CA LEU A 78 -3.49 5.65 27.31
C LEU A 78 -3.30 5.73 25.82
N ARG A 79 -2.31 6.49 25.37
CA ARG A 79 -1.99 6.65 23.95
C ARG A 79 -0.51 6.44 23.72
N GLY A 80 -0.17 5.70 22.67
CA GLY A 80 1.18 5.60 22.17
C GLY A 80 1.24 5.83 20.68
N ILE A 81 2.38 6.33 20.22
CA ILE A 81 2.73 6.39 18.80
C ILE A 81 4.09 5.74 18.69
N THR A 82 4.24 4.79 17.77
CA THR A 82 5.53 4.19 17.47
C THR A 82 5.83 4.38 16.00
N ARG A 83 6.97 5.02 15.70
CA ARG A 83 7.52 5.02 14.35
C ARG A 83 8.18 3.67 14.07
N PHE A 84 7.66 2.93 13.11
CA PHE A 84 8.20 1.62 12.71
C PHE A 84 9.17 1.73 11.51
N GLY A 85 9.08 2.80 10.71
CA GLY A 85 9.94 3.01 9.54
C GLY A 85 9.80 1.86 8.53
N ASP A 86 10.92 1.30 8.07
CA ASP A 86 10.89 0.20 7.09
C ASP A 86 10.52 -1.17 7.69
N ASN A 87 10.39 -1.31 9.01
CA ASN A 87 10.14 -2.61 9.66
C ASN A 87 8.67 -2.79 10.05
N ILE A 88 7.85 -3.22 9.09
CA ILE A 88 6.41 -3.53 9.28
C ILE A 88 6.17 -4.56 10.41
N GLU A 89 7.18 -5.39 10.73
CA GLU A 89 7.07 -6.36 11.81
C GLU A 89 6.97 -5.70 13.21
N ASP A 90 7.46 -4.46 13.38
CA ASP A 90 7.29 -3.68 14.62
C ASP A 90 5.81 -3.33 14.84
N GLU A 91 5.11 -2.94 13.78
CA GLU A 91 3.67 -2.64 13.81
C GLU A 91 2.86 -3.87 14.21
N TRP A 92 3.08 -5.01 13.57
CA TRP A 92 2.35 -6.25 13.90
C TRP A 92 2.70 -6.80 15.28
N PHE A 93 3.92 -6.54 15.76
CA PHE A 93 4.28 -6.87 17.13
C PHE A 93 3.49 -6.02 18.14
N ILE A 94 3.24 -4.74 17.84
CA ILE A 94 2.35 -3.89 18.65
C ILE A 94 0.92 -4.43 18.64
N VAL A 95 0.39 -4.83 17.49
CA VAL A 95 -0.93 -5.46 17.40
C VAL A 95 -1.00 -6.70 18.30
N TYR A 96 0.01 -7.58 18.25
CA TYR A 96 0.09 -8.74 19.13
C TYR A 96 0.06 -8.35 20.62
N MET A 97 0.82 -7.34 21.03
CA MET A 97 0.82 -6.85 22.42
C MET A 97 -0.55 -6.32 22.85
N LEU A 98 -1.26 -5.59 21.98
CA LEU A 98 -2.61 -5.12 22.28
C LEU A 98 -3.61 -6.27 22.43
N TYR A 99 -3.50 -7.32 21.61
CA TYR A 99 -4.30 -8.53 21.76
C TYR A 99 -4.01 -9.26 23.08
N GLU A 100 -2.74 -9.40 23.47
CA GLU A 100 -2.39 -10.05 24.74
C GLU A 100 -2.80 -9.20 25.96
N LEU A 101 -2.69 -7.87 25.89
CA LEU A 101 -3.18 -6.98 26.95
C LEU A 101 -4.70 -7.09 27.11
N THR A 102 -5.46 -6.94 26.03
CA THR A 102 -6.94 -6.98 26.07
C THR A 102 -7.48 -8.35 26.49
N LYS A 103 -6.74 -9.43 26.20
CA LYS A 103 -7.04 -10.78 26.69
C LYS A 103 -6.73 -10.97 28.17
N THR A 104 -5.71 -10.30 28.69
CA THR A 104 -5.29 -10.41 30.10
C THR A 104 -6.10 -9.51 31.02
N TYR A 105 -6.52 -8.34 30.54
CA TYR A 105 -7.26 -7.34 31.31
C TYR A 105 -8.70 -7.20 30.77
N PRO A 106 -9.68 -7.85 31.41
CA PRO A 106 -11.08 -7.77 30.98
C PRO A 106 -11.61 -6.33 30.97
N GLY A 107 -12.43 -5.99 29.98
CA GLY A 107 -13.00 -4.65 29.81
C GLY A 107 -12.04 -3.59 29.25
N LEU A 108 -10.76 -3.95 29.04
CA LEU A 108 -9.81 -3.13 28.29
C LEU A 108 -10.17 -3.17 26.81
N VAL A 109 -10.40 -1.99 26.23
CA VAL A 109 -10.65 -1.83 24.81
C VAL A 109 -9.46 -1.10 24.20
N ALA A 110 -8.91 -1.63 23.12
CA ALA A 110 -7.80 -1.01 22.39
C ALA A 110 -8.21 -0.62 20.97
N ARG A 111 -7.55 0.40 20.43
CA ARG A 111 -7.61 0.83 19.04
C ARG A 111 -6.20 0.89 18.49
N VAL A 112 -6.04 0.60 17.21
CA VAL A 112 -4.75 0.70 16.53
C VAL A 112 -4.99 1.03 15.06
N TRP A 113 -4.26 2.02 14.55
CA TRP A 113 -4.33 2.46 13.16
C TRP A 113 -2.97 3.02 12.73
N ASP A 114 -2.74 3.08 11.43
CA ASP A 114 -1.52 3.60 10.83
C ASP A 114 -1.82 4.84 9.96
N THR A 115 -0.89 5.19 9.06
CA THR A 115 -1.05 6.30 8.13
C THR A 115 -2.13 6.06 7.07
N ASP A 116 -2.44 4.80 6.77
CA ASP A 116 -3.48 4.39 5.82
C ASP A 116 -4.85 4.20 6.51
N GLY A 117 -4.88 4.27 7.84
CA GLY A 117 -6.06 4.19 8.68
C GLY A 117 -6.20 2.81 9.32
N GLU A 118 -7.33 2.15 9.10
CA GLU A 118 -7.68 0.90 9.77
C GLU A 118 -7.04 -0.31 9.07
N PHE A 119 -5.71 -0.40 9.10
CA PHE A 119 -4.92 -1.40 8.36
C PHE A 119 -5.24 -2.86 8.72
N LEU A 120 -5.79 -3.12 9.92
CA LEU A 120 -6.24 -4.47 10.30
C LEU A 120 -7.30 -5.02 9.33
N LEU A 121 -8.09 -4.15 8.71
CA LEU A 121 -9.10 -4.55 7.72
C LEU A 121 -8.48 -5.04 6.41
N ILE A 122 -7.26 -4.63 6.09
CA ILE A 122 -6.56 -5.04 4.85
C ILE A 122 -6.30 -6.55 4.89
N GLU A 123 -5.89 -7.08 6.03
CA GLU A 123 -5.67 -8.54 6.20
C GLU A 123 -6.97 -9.34 6.09
N ALA A 124 -8.13 -8.71 6.31
CA ALA A 124 -9.44 -9.34 6.26
C ALA A 124 -10.31 -8.85 5.08
N ALA A 125 -9.72 -8.21 4.07
CA ALA A 125 -10.44 -7.50 3.01
C ALA A 125 -11.49 -8.38 2.28
N ASP A 126 -11.21 -9.67 2.08
CA ASP A 126 -12.13 -10.60 1.41
C ASP A 126 -13.36 -10.98 2.26
N HIS A 127 -13.37 -10.59 3.54
CA HIS A 127 -14.34 -11.03 4.52
C HIS A 127 -15.05 -9.88 5.25
N ILE A 128 -14.60 -8.64 5.04
CA ILE A 128 -15.26 -7.48 5.64
C ILE A 128 -16.60 -7.19 4.95
N PRO A 129 -17.59 -6.65 5.68
CA PRO A 129 -18.84 -6.22 5.06
C PRO A 129 -18.60 -5.11 4.03
N LYS A 130 -19.28 -5.17 2.88
CA LYS A 130 -19.15 -4.18 1.79
C LYS A 130 -19.39 -2.72 2.21
N TRP A 131 -20.20 -2.52 3.25
CA TRP A 131 -20.47 -1.17 3.76
C TRP A 131 -19.31 -0.56 4.53
N LEU A 132 -18.32 -1.36 4.95
CA LEU A 132 -17.20 -0.96 5.80
C LEU A 132 -16.06 -0.43 4.94
N GLU A 133 -16.18 0.85 4.60
CA GLU A 133 -15.19 1.61 3.83
C GLU A 133 -14.39 2.56 4.75
N PRO A 134 -13.23 3.08 4.31
CA PRO A 134 -12.44 4.04 5.08
C PRO A 134 -13.28 5.20 5.63
N ALA A 135 -14.18 5.76 4.81
CA ALA A 135 -15.07 6.86 5.19
C ALA A 135 -16.09 6.52 6.29
N THR A 136 -16.33 5.22 6.55
CA THR A 136 -17.38 4.75 7.46
C THR A 136 -16.85 3.90 8.61
N SER A 137 -15.55 3.64 8.61
CA SER A 137 -14.82 2.83 9.61
C SER A 137 -14.53 3.58 10.91
N GLU A 138 -14.62 4.91 10.89
CA GLU A 138 -14.30 5.77 12.03
C GLU A 138 -15.08 5.39 13.30
N ASN A 139 -14.35 5.21 14.40
CA ASN A 139 -14.86 4.79 15.72
C ASN A 139 -15.68 3.48 15.67
N ARG A 140 -15.38 2.54 14.78
CA ARG A 140 -16.08 1.23 14.73
C ARG A 140 -15.21 0.03 14.98
N ILE A 141 -13.89 0.17 14.93
CA ILE A 141 -12.95 -0.95 14.94
C ILE A 141 -12.12 -0.90 16.21
N PHE A 142 -12.18 -1.98 16.96
CA PHE A 142 -11.56 -2.08 18.28
C PHE A 142 -11.10 -3.50 18.55
N ILE A 143 -10.16 -3.65 19.48
CA ILE A 143 -9.68 -4.92 20.00
C ILE A 143 -10.15 -5.01 21.45
N SER A 144 -10.86 -6.08 21.81
CA SER A 144 -11.32 -6.33 23.18
C SER A 144 -11.31 -7.83 23.44
N GLU A 145 -10.95 -8.25 24.66
CA GLU A 145 -10.87 -9.66 25.06
C GLU A 145 -10.06 -10.56 24.09
N GLY A 146 -9.03 -10.00 23.44
CA GLY A 146 -8.22 -10.71 22.44
C GLY A 146 -8.96 -11.02 21.13
N GLN A 147 -10.02 -10.28 20.80
CA GLN A 147 -10.81 -10.42 19.57
C GLN A 147 -11.03 -9.06 18.90
N LEU A 148 -11.24 -9.06 17.57
CA LEU A 148 -11.61 -7.85 16.84
C LEU A 148 -13.11 -7.58 16.97
N HIS A 149 -13.49 -6.35 17.30
CA HIS A 149 -14.87 -5.89 17.30
C HIS A 149 -15.08 -4.87 16.18
N ILE A 150 -16.14 -5.06 15.40
CA ILE A 150 -16.62 -4.15 14.36
C ILE A 150 -18.05 -3.76 14.70
N ILE A 151 -18.28 -2.49 15.04
CA ILE A 151 -19.59 -1.97 15.40
C ILE A 151 -20.46 -1.88 14.12
N PRO A 152 -21.59 -2.62 14.02
CA PRO A 152 -22.41 -2.62 12.81
C PRO A 152 -23.12 -1.29 12.58
N LYS A 153 -23.46 -0.98 11.32
CA LYS A 153 -24.38 0.12 11.01
C LYS A 153 -25.79 -0.25 11.45
N ALA A 154 -26.47 0.69 12.10
CA ALA A 154 -27.85 0.51 12.50
C ALA A 154 -28.77 0.34 11.28
N GLN A 155 -29.43 -0.81 11.17
CA GLN A 155 -30.39 -1.07 10.09
C GLN A 155 -31.78 -0.49 10.39
N ARG A 156 -32.08 -0.17 11.65
CA ARG A 156 -33.39 0.38 12.07
C ARG A 156 -33.21 1.49 13.12
N PRO A 157 -34.08 2.52 13.13
CA PRO A 157 -34.16 3.49 14.22
C PRO A 157 -34.47 2.77 15.54
N GLY A 158 -33.61 2.92 16.55
CA GLY A 158 -33.72 2.24 17.84
C GLY A 158 -32.82 1.01 18.02
N ALA A 159 -31.96 0.69 17.06
CA ALA A 159 -30.86 -0.23 17.29
C ALA A 159 -29.83 0.36 18.28
N ILE A 160 -29.08 -0.51 18.97
CA ILE A 160 -28.04 -0.14 19.94
C ILE A 160 -26.94 0.73 19.29
N THR A 161 -26.73 0.57 17.98
CA THR A 161 -25.75 1.32 17.20
C THR A 161 -26.39 2.52 16.50
N THR A 162 -25.59 3.53 16.15
CA THR A 162 -26.05 4.71 15.38
C THR A 162 -26.08 4.43 13.87
N THR A 163 -26.95 5.15 13.15
CA THR A 163 -27.02 5.11 11.67
C THR A 163 -25.86 5.87 11.01
N GLY A 164 -25.30 6.88 11.69
CA GLY A 164 -24.12 7.65 11.26
C GLY A 164 -22.82 7.16 11.91
N THR A 165 -21.77 7.97 11.88
CA THR A 165 -20.53 7.70 12.63
C THR A 165 -20.83 7.74 14.14
N PRO A 166 -20.53 6.68 14.91
CA PRO A 166 -20.74 6.68 16.35
C PRO A 166 -19.71 7.59 17.04
N ASP A 167 -20.13 8.20 18.14
CA ASP A 167 -19.20 8.86 19.04
C ASP A 167 -18.31 7.81 19.73
N LEU A 168 -17.11 8.22 20.12
CA LEU A 168 -16.13 7.31 20.72
C LEU A 168 -16.64 6.71 22.04
N GLU A 169 -17.27 7.52 22.89
CA GLU A 169 -17.82 7.05 24.16
C GLU A 169 -18.93 6.01 23.97
N ASP A 170 -19.89 6.28 23.06
CA ASP A 170 -20.94 5.33 22.68
C ASP A 170 -20.36 4.01 22.16
N SER A 171 -19.28 4.10 21.39
CA SER A 171 -18.59 2.93 20.82
C SER A 171 -17.97 2.05 21.90
N LEU A 172 -17.32 2.66 22.88
CA LEU A 172 -16.72 1.95 24.02
C LEU A 172 -17.79 1.30 24.91
N VAL A 173 -18.91 1.98 25.16
CA VAL A 173 -20.07 1.42 25.87
C VAL A 173 -20.65 0.24 25.09
N CYS A 174 -20.85 0.39 23.78
CA CYS A 174 -21.40 -0.65 22.93
C CYS A 174 -20.56 -1.94 22.97
N ILE A 175 -19.23 -1.83 22.96
CA ILE A 175 -18.32 -2.98 23.01
C ILE A 175 -18.36 -3.68 24.38
N ARG A 176 -18.42 -2.91 25.47
CA ARG A 176 -18.43 -3.45 26.84
C ARG A 176 -19.77 -4.09 27.20
N ASP A 177 -20.88 -3.44 26.83
CA ASP A 177 -22.22 -3.90 27.18
C ASP A 177 -22.76 -4.97 26.21
N TYR A 178 -22.35 -4.91 24.94
CA TYR A 178 -22.83 -5.79 23.87
C TYR A 178 -21.68 -6.43 23.06
N PRO A 179 -20.75 -7.16 23.70
CA PRO A 179 -19.61 -7.77 23.02
C PRO A 179 -20.04 -8.78 21.94
N THR A 180 -21.16 -9.46 22.12
CA THR A 180 -21.67 -10.47 21.16
C THR A 180 -22.18 -9.87 19.85
N ILE A 181 -22.64 -8.62 19.86
CA ILE A 181 -23.15 -7.91 18.68
C ILE A 181 -22.01 -7.27 17.90
N THR A 182 -21.03 -6.73 18.63
CA THR A 182 -19.88 -6.03 18.05
C THR A 182 -18.78 -6.98 17.59
N LEU A 183 -18.81 -8.26 18.00
CA LEU A 183 -17.81 -9.24 17.60
C LEU A 183 -17.77 -9.43 16.08
N ALA A 184 -16.60 -9.24 15.47
CA ALA A 184 -16.43 -9.47 14.04
C ALA A 184 -16.62 -10.96 13.69
N HIS A 185 -17.17 -11.24 12.51
CA HIS A 185 -17.42 -12.60 12.04
C HIS A 185 -16.14 -13.47 12.02
N ASN A 186 -16.33 -14.78 12.19
CA ASN A 186 -15.22 -15.75 12.27
C ASN A 186 -14.20 -15.69 11.12
N PRO A 187 -14.57 -15.45 9.85
CA PRO A 187 -13.59 -15.32 8.77
C PRO A 187 -12.64 -14.12 8.98
N VAL A 188 -13.18 -12.97 9.41
CA VAL A 188 -12.40 -11.76 9.75
C VAL A 188 -11.47 -12.04 10.93
N GLN A 189 -11.99 -12.65 11.99
CA GLN A 189 -11.17 -13.04 13.16
C GLN A 189 -10.04 -13.98 12.76
N SER A 190 -10.33 -14.96 11.91
CA SER A 190 -9.37 -15.99 11.52
C SER A 190 -8.27 -15.43 10.64
N ALA A 191 -8.58 -14.50 9.75
CA ALA A 191 -7.61 -13.80 8.91
C ALA A 191 -6.56 -13.07 9.77
N ILE A 192 -7.01 -12.27 10.74
CA ILE A 192 -6.11 -11.52 11.63
C ILE A 192 -5.37 -12.45 12.59
N LYS A 193 -6.06 -13.41 13.22
CA LYS A 193 -5.44 -14.38 14.14
C LYS A 193 -4.40 -15.27 13.46
N ARG A 194 -4.54 -15.54 12.15
CA ARG A 194 -3.54 -16.30 11.38
C ARG A 194 -2.19 -15.58 11.36
N ARG A 195 -2.17 -14.25 11.38
CA ARG A 195 -0.95 -13.46 11.44
C ARG A 195 -0.44 -13.30 12.87
N ILE A 196 -1.34 -13.03 13.82
CA ILE A 196 -0.99 -12.82 15.24
C ILE A 196 -0.46 -14.11 15.90
N LYS A 197 -0.97 -15.29 15.54
CA LYS A 197 -0.55 -16.58 16.16
C LYS A 197 0.92 -16.93 15.98
N GLU A 198 1.62 -16.29 15.03
CA GLU A 198 3.05 -16.51 14.80
C GLU A 198 3.89 -15.89 15.92
N TYR A 199 3.35 -14.88 16.61
CA TYR A 199 3.98 -14.28 17.77
C TYR A 199 3.71 -15.12 19.03
N PRO A 200 4.69 -15.21 19.96
CA PRO A 200 5.95 -14.48 19.98
C PRO A 200 7.09 -15.14 19.17
N GLY A 201 6.90 -16.36 18.64
CA GLY A 201 7.96 -17.10 17.95
C GLY A 201 8.57 -16.36 16.74
N LYS A 202 7.75 -15.58 16.02
CA LYS A 202 8.17 -14.74 14.90
C LYS A 202 9.21 -13.69 15.28
N ILE A 203 9.19 -13.20 16.53
CA ILE A 203 10.16 -12.23 17.04
C ILE A 203 11.57 -12.82 16.97
N GLU A 204 11.76 -14.02 17.50
CA GLU A 204 13.05 -14.70 17.46
C GLU A 204 13.44 -15.08 16.02
N ALA A 205 12.48 -15.47 15.20
CA ALA A 205 12.72 -15.80 13.79
C ALA A 205 13.19 -14.58 12.98
N ASN A 206 12.68 -13.38 13.30
CA ASN A 206 13.04 -12.12 12.67
C ASN A 206 14.35 -11.52 13.21
N MET A 207 14.99 -12.15 14.21
CA MET A 207 16.33 -11.79 14.64
C MET A 207 17.38 -12.52 13.79
N HIS A 208 18.47 -11.83 13.47
CA HIS A 208 19.59 -12.35 12.69
C HIS A 208 20.90 -12.06 13.41
N ARG A 209 21.70 -13.10 13.63
CA ARG A 209 23.04 -13.04 14.24
C ARG A 209 24.10 -13.03 13.16
N ALA A 210 24.89 -11.97 13.11
CA ALA A 210 26.03 -11.86 12.23
C ALA A 210 27.32 -11.58 13.01
N HIS A 211 28.44 -12.02 12.46
CA HIS A 211 29.76 -11.64 12.97
C HIS A 211 30.17 -10.32 12.35
N CYS A 212 30.60 -9.37 13.18
CA CYS A 212 31.02 -8.04 12.74
C CYS A 212 32.40 -7.69 13.32
N TYR A 213 33.31 -7.20 12.46
CA TYR A 213 34.64 -6.77 12.88
C TYR A 213 34.61 -5.28 13.23
N ILE A 214 34.24 -4.99 14.47
CA ILE A 214 33.93 -3.64 14.96
C ILE A 214 34.95 -3.14 15.97
N PRO A 215 35.14 -1.81 16.12
CA PRO A 215 35.99 -1.24 17.16
C PRO A 215 35.54 -1.67 18.57
N ALA A 216 36.49 -1.94 19.48
CA ALA A 216 36.20 -2.42 20.83
C ALA A 216 35.25 -1.50 21.63
N ALA A 217 35.36 -0.18 21.42
CA ALA A 217 34.44 0.79 22.03
C ALA A 217 32.99 0.56 21.59
N LEU A 218 32.79 0.31 20.30
CA LEU A 218 31.46 0.02 19.75
C LEU A 218 30.92 -1.32 20.25
N ALA A 219 31.80 -2.33 20.37
CA ALA A 219 31.43 -3.61 20.95
C ALA A 219 30.90 -3.45 22.39
N ALA A 220 31.57 -2.62 23.21
CA ALA A 220 31.13 -2.34 24.58
C ALA A 220 29.80 -1.59 24.63
N VAL A 221 29.61 -0.58 23.77
CA VAL A 221 28.34 0.18 23.68
C VAL A 221 27.17 -0.73 23.32
N LEU A 222 27.34 -1.62 22.33
CA LEU A 222 26.29 -2.54 21.89
C LEU A 222 25.99 -3.66 22.90
N GLU A 223 26.96 -4.01 23.76
CA GLU A 223 26.77 -4.99 24.83
C GLU A 223 25.97 -4.41 26.00
N ASP A 224 26.14 -3.12 26.30
CA ASP A 224 25.37 -2.40 27.31
C ASP A 224 23.96 -2.03 26.82
N ASN A 225 23.84 -1.48 25.61
CA ASN A 225 22.57 -1.08 25.02
C ASN A 225 22.42 -1.51 23.55
N PRO A 226 21.85 -2.69 23.28
CA PRO A 226 21.62 -3.20 21.93
C PRO A 226 20.67 -2.34 21.06
N GLN A 227 19.76 -1.57 21.67
CA GLN A 227 18.79 -0.75 20.94
C GLN A 227 19.46 0.35 20.11
N LEU A 228 20.65 0.82 20.52
CA LEU A 228 21.43 1.82 19.79
C LEU A 228 21.91 1.33 18.42
N LEU A 229 21.90 0.01 18.19
CA LEU A 229 22.24 -0.58 16.90
C LEU A 229 21.36 -0.01 15.78
N ALA A 230 20.06 0.12 16.02
CA ALA A 230 19.10 0.60 15.02
C ALA A 230 19.44 2.02 14.56
N ALA A 231 19.71 2.93 15.50
CA ALA A 231 20.11 4.30 15.21
C ALA A 231 21.45 4.38 14.44
N GLY A 232 22.42 3.53 14.78
CA GLY A 232 23.69 3.46 14.05
C GLY A 232 23.53 2.94 12.62
N VAL A 233 22.69 1.92 12.42
CA VAL A 233 22.36 1.40 11.08
C VAL A 233 21.63 2.45 10.25
N GLU A 234 20.64 3.12 10.84
CA GLU A 234 19.89 4.19 10.20
C GLU A 234 20.80 5.34 9.74
N ALA A 235 21.68 5.81 10.63
CA ALA A 235 22.63 6.88 10.32
C ALA A 235 23.55 6.50 9.15
N PHE A 236 23.91 5.22 9.02
CA PHE A 236 24.61 4.72 7.85
C PHE A 236 23.71 4.65 6.61
N TYR A 237 22.49 4.13 6.76
CA TYR A 237 21.56 3.85 5.66
C TYR A 237 21.16 5.13 4.92
N TYR A 238 20.84 6.21 5.66
CA TYR A 238 20.47 7.52 5.12
C TYR A 238 21.64 8.53 5.06
N ARG A 239 22.88 8.05 5.12
CA ARG A 239 24.07 8.93 5.10
C ARG A 239 24.10 9.84 3.88
N ASP A 240 24.59 11.05 4.07
CA ASP A 240 24.87 11.98 2.98
C ASP A 240 26.40 12.18 2.78
N PRO A 241 26.83 12.90 1.71
CA PRO A 241 28.25 13.20 1.51
C PRO A 241 28.88 14.10 2.58
N VAL A 242 28.10 14.80 3.40
CA VAL A 242 28.58 15.66 4.49
C VAL A 242 28.92 14.79 5.71
N ASP A 243 28.03 13.87 6.07
CA ASP A 243 28.17 12.85 7.10
C ASP A 243 29.43 12.01 6.89
N LEU A 244 29.70 11.62 5.64
CA LEU A 244 30.90 10.86 5.28
C LEU A 244 32.21 11.63 5.50
N LYS A 245 32.20 12.97 5.59
CA LYS A 245 33.42 13.74 5.91
C LYS A 245 33.88 13.47 7.33
N ALA A 246 32.96 13.24 8.27
CA ALA A 246 33.29 12.89 9.66
C ALA A 246 33.98 11.52 9.75
N CYS A 247 33.61 10.60 8.87
CA CYS A 247 34.20 9.26 8.79
C CYS A 247 35.63 9.23 8.19
N ARG A 248 36.23 10.37 7.84
CA ARG A 248 37.61 10.38 7.30
C ARG A 248 38.67 10.16 8.35
N THR A 249 38.44 10.64 9.57
CA THR A 249 39.43 10.61 10.65
C THR A 249 39.06 9.64 11.78
N PHE A 250 37.80 9.20 11.87
CA PHE A 250 37.28 8.30 12.91
C PHE A 250 37.73 8.73 14.32
N THR A 251 37.11 9.79 14.84
CA THR A 251 37.50 10.37 16.13
C THR A 251 37.08 9.51 17.31
N HIS A 252 35.89 8.90 17.23
CA HIS A 252 35.31 8.12 18.32
C HIS A 252 35.64 6.63 18.16
N PHE A 253 35.43 6.07 16.97
CA PHE A 253 35.52 4.62 16.72
C PHE A 253 36.72 4.23 15.88
N ARG A 254 37.92 4.27 16.47
CA ARG A 254 39.17 4.03 15.73
C ARG A 254 39.27 2.60 15.17
N PRO A 255 39.71 2.39 13.91
CA PRO A 255 39.86 1.07 13.31
C PRO A 255 41.01 0.22 13.90
N GLY A 256 41.92 0.81 14.68
CA GLY A 256 43.04 0.06 15.29
C GLY A 256 42.62 -0.94 16.38
N THR A 257 41.47 -0.71 17.02
CA THR A 257 41.00 -1.48 18.20
C THR A 257 39.92 -2.50 17.85
N ARG A 258 39.84 -2.93 16.59
CA ARG A 258 38.80 -3.83 16.11
C ARG A 258 38.90 -5.22 16.72
N VAL A 259 37.75 -5.80 17.00
CA VAL A 259 37.55 -7.15 17.55
C VAL A 259 36.37 -7.81 16.85
N MET A 260 36.39 -9.13 16.73
CA MET A 260 35.28 -9.89 16.17
C MET A 260 34.20 -10.09 17.24
N ARG A 261 32.95 -9.72 16.93
CA ARG A 261 31.81 -9.88 17.83
C ARG A 261 30.60 -10.45 17.11
N GLU A 262 29.76 -11.17 17.86
CA GLU A 262 28.41 -11.52 17.46
C GLU A 262 27.51 -10.29 17.73
N VAL A 263 26.85 -9.80 16.69
CA VAL A 263 25.87 -8.72 16.78
C VAL A 263 24.51 -9.28 16.33
N LYS A 264 23.48 -8.99 17.11
CA LYS A 264 22.09 -9.36 16.81
C LYS A 264 21.39 -8.18 16.15
N PHE A 265 20.77 -8.42 15.01
CA PHE A 265 20.00 -7.45 14.25
C PHE A 265 18.56 -7.94 14.13
N THR A 266 17.62 -7.05 13.84
CA THR A 266 16.43 -7.47 13.11
C THR A 266 16.83 -7.80 11.66
N ARG A 267 16.08 -8.67 11.00
CA ARG A 267 16.27 -8.95 9.57
C ARG A 267 16.25 -7.66 8.74
N CYS A 268 15.34 -6.73 9.05
CA CYS A 268 15.27 -5.44 8.37
C CYS A 268 16.59 -4.65 8.48
N LEU A 269 17.10 -4.43 9.70
CA LEU A 269 18.38 -3.73 9.93
C LEU A 269 19.55 -4.41 9.21
N TYR A 270 19.58 -5.74 9.24
CA TYR A 270 20.62 -6.50 8.56
C TYR A 270 20.56 -6.35 7.04
N ALA A 271 19.37 -6.42 6.45
CA ALA A 271 19.16 -6.22 5.02
C ALA A 271 19.58 -4.80 4.59
N GLN A 272 19.19 -3.77 5.35
CA GLN A 272 19.58 -2.37 5.13
C GLN A 272 21.10 -2.20 5.07
N LEU A 273 21.85 -2.87 5.95
CA LEU A 273 23.31 -2.86 5.89
C LEU A 273 23.87 -3.66 4.72
N MET A 274 23.34 -4.86 4.45
CA MET A 274 23.95 -5.77 3.46
C MET A 274 23.75 -5.32 2.03
N GLN A 275 22.56 -4.82 1.68
CA GLN A 275 22.23 -4.47 0.29
C GLN A 275 22.97 -3.21 -0.20
N GLN A 276 23.42 -2.34 0.70
CA GLN A 276 24.13 -1.13 0.31
C GLN A 276 25.60 -1.41 -0.01
N ARG A 277 26.00 -1.29 -1.28
CA ARG A 277 27.42 -1.33 -1.66
C ARG A 277 28.13 -0.07 -1.15
N PHE A 278 29.20 -0.26 -0.39
CA PHE A 278 29.96 0.86 0.18
C PHE A 278 31.46 0.58 0.19
N GLN A 279 32.24 1.58 -0.24
CA GLN A 279 33.69 1.56 -0.15
C GLN A 279 34.15 2.70 0.75
N PRO A 280 35.00 2.43 1.75
CA PRO A 280 35.46 3.44 2.68
C PRO A 280 36.43 4.41 1.99
N ASP A 281 36.47 5.66 2.44
CA ASP A 281 37.52 6.60 2.02
C ASP A 281 38.89 6.04 2.44
N PRO A 282 39.91 5.99 1.56
CA PRO A 282 41.24 5.47 1.89
C PRO A 282 41.86 6.12 3.14
N ARG A 283 41.49 7.37 3.45
CA ARG A 283 41.97 8.11 4.63
C ARG A 283 41.42 7.58 5.95
N SER A 284 40.28 6.89 5.93
CA SER A 284 39.62 6.34 7.11
C SER A 284 40.40 5.24 7.82
N GLY A 285 41.41 4.65 7.15
CA GLY A 285 42.17 3.50 7.66
C GLY A 285 41.41 2.17 7.63
N TRP A 286 40.22 2.13 7.03
CA TRP A 286 39.48 0.90 6.80
C TRP A 286 39.94 0.21 5.52
N THR A 287 40.38 -1.03 5.66
CA THR A 287 40.72 -1.91 4.54
C THR A 287 39.85 -3.16 4.58
N LEU A 288 39.23 -3.49 3.45
CA LEU A 288 38.45 -4.70 3.27
C LEU A 288 39.33 -5.77 2.62
N PRO A 289 39.23 -7.05 3.07
CA PRO A 289 39.88 -8.15 2.36
C PRO A 289 39.20 -8.39 1.00
N ALA A 290 39.80 -9.20 0.13
CA ALA A 290 39.17 -9.59 -1.13
C ALA A 290 37.80 -10.27 -0.91
N THR A 291 36.87 -10.10 -1.85
CA THR A 291 35.51 -10.68 -1.80
C THR A 291 35.49 -12.21 -1.72
N SER A 292 36.55 -12.88 -2.17
CA SER A 292 36.73 -14.33 -2.05
C SER A 292 37.08 -14.81 -0.64
N ASN A 293 37.43 -13.90 0.28
CA ASN A 293 37.79 -14.27 1.64
C ASN A 293 36.52 -14.49 2.49
N PRO A 294 36.40 -15.60 3.25
CA PRO A 294 35.25 -15.85 4.11
C PRO A 294 35.03 -14.77 5.18
N LYS A 295 36.07 -14.02 5.56
CA LYS A 295 35.98 -12.90 6.51
C LYS A 295 35.56 -11.57 5.86
N HIS A 296 35.39 -11.51 4.54
CA HIS A 296 35.02 -10.28 3.85
C HIS A 296 33.73 -9.69 4.38
N LYS A 297 32.69 -10.53 4.48
CA LYS A 297 31.37 -10.15 4.95
C LYS A 297 31.39 -9.56 6.36
N SER A 298 32.10 -10.20 7.30
CA SER A 298 32.15 -9.71 8.68
C SER A 298 32.95 -8.41 8.83
N HIS A 299 33.97 -8.21 7.98
CA HIS A 299 34.72 -6.96 7.90
C HIS A 299 33.89 -5.84 7.25
N GLU A 300 33.11 -6.16 6.21
CA GLU A 300 32.23 -5.21 5.54
C GLU A 300 31.13 -4.73 6.48
N LEU A 301 30.42 -5.64 7.16
CA LEU A 301 29.40 -5.31 8.17
C LEU A 301 29.97 -4.43 9.28
N GLY A 302 31.11 -4.84 9.85
CA GLY A 302 31.75 -4.10 10.93
C GLY A 302 32.20 -2.70 10.51
N MET A 303 32.67 -2.56 9.28
CA MET A 303 32.99 -1.26 8.69
C MET A 303 31.73 -0.39 8.55
N LYS A 304 30.66 -0.90 7.94
CA LYS A 304 29.41 -0.14 7.76
C LYS A 304 28.83 0.33 9.09
N LEU A 305 28.79 -0.56 10.09
CA LEU A 305 28.38 -0.21 11.45
C LEU A 305 29.25 0.89 12.05
N ALA A 306 30.57 0.76 11.99
CA ALA A 306 31.46 1.78 12.54
C ALA A 306 31.26 3.15 11.88
N HIS A 307 31.02 3.20 10.57
CA HIS A 307 30.69 4.45 9.86
C HIS A 307 29.38 5.03 10.36
N GLY A 308 28.33 4.21 10.50
CA GLY A 308 27.04 4.65 11.03
C GLY A 308 27.13 5.29 12.42
N PHE A 309 27.83 4.63 13.34
CA PHE A 309 28.03 5.15 14.70
C PHE A 309 28.96 6.37 14.73
N GLU A 310 29.96 6.47 13.86
CA GLU A 310 30.79 7.67 13.76
C GLU A 310 29.99 8.87 13.23
N ILE A 311 29.11 8.65 12.23
CA ILE A 311 28.17 9.67 11.74
C ILE A 311 27.25 10.11 12.87
N LEU A 312 26.66 9.16 13.59
CA LEU A 312 25.75 9.42 14.70
C LEU A 312 26.43 10.28 15.78
N CYS A 313 27.63 9.90 16.23
CA CYS A 313 28.39 10.70 17.19
C CYS A 313 28.80 12.06 16.65
N ALA A 314 29.16 12.18 15.37
CA ALA A 314 29.57 13.44 14.76
C ALA A 314 28.43 14.46 14.69
N LYS A 315 27.20 13.99 14.40
CA LYS A 315 25.99 14.82 14.42
C LYS A 315 25.75 15.44 15.80
N CYS A 316 26.07 14.72 16.88
CA CYS A 316 25.91 15.19 18.25
C CYS A 316 27.14 15.96 18.79
N SER A 317 28.34 15.58 18.35
CA SER A 317 29.62 16.17 18.79
C SER A 317 29.93 17.52 18.15
N ALA A 318 29.14 17.92 17.16
CA ALA A 318 29.08 19.32 16.73
C ALA A 318 28.62 20.15 17.93
N LYS A 319 29.59 20.64 18.70
CA LYS A 319 29.40 21.43 19.92
C LYS A 319 28.24 22.42 19.75
N PRO A 320 27.35 22.58 20.75
CA PRO A 320 26.55 23.79 20.90
C PRO A 320 27.48 24.96 21.26
N GLY A 321 28.22 25.45 20.27
CA GLY A 321 29.24 26.47 20.44
C GLY A 321 29.62 27.09 19.11
N GLN A 322 29.02 28.25 18.84
CA GLN A 322 29.04 29.06 17.61
C GLN A 322 28.01 28.71 16.52
N THR A 323 26.80 28.33 16.90
CA THR A 323 25.69 29.12 16.37
C THR A 323 25.63 30.36 17.26
N ASN A 324 25.86 31.55 16.69
CA ASN A 324 25.11 32.71 17.17
C ASN A 324 23.68 32.21 17.41
N PRO A 325 23.06 32.46 18.59
CA PRO A 325 21.71 31.96 18.90
C PRO A 325 20.91 32.14 17.64
N SER A 326 20.57 31.01 17.00
CA SER A 326 20.25 30.96 15.58
C SER A 326 19.49 32.23 15.21
N THR A 327 20.18 33.17 14.57
CA THR A 327 19.48 34.18 13.80
C THR A 327 18.81 33.33 12.76
N ILE A 328 17.58 32.91 13.07
CA ILE A 328 16.56 32.55 12.12
C ILE A 328 16.77 33.58 11.03
N ALA A 329 17.36 33.15 9.91
CA ALA A 329 17.52 34.04 8.78
C ALA A 329 16.13 34.60 8.53
N ASP A 330 16.00 35.91 8.32
CA ASP A 330 14.66 36.50 8.13
C ASP A 330 13.90 35.83 6.97
N ASN A 331 14.56 35.02 6.14
CA ASN A 331 14.00 34.22 5.07
C ASN A 331 13.47 32.81 5.46
N ASP A 332 13.51 32.36 6.72
CA ASP A 332 12.89 31.08 7.09
C ASP A 332 11.36 31.17 6.92
N VAL A 333 10.82 30.33 6.03
CA VAL A 333 9.39 30.25 5.70
C VAL A 333 8.53 30.00 6.94
N ARG A 334 9.05 29.23 7.91
CA ARG A 334 8.34 28.90 9.16
C ARG A 334 8.29 30.10 10.11
N TRP A 335 9.38 30.86 10.20
CA TRP A 335 9.42 32.11 10.97
C TRP A 335 8.51 33.18 10.37
N GLN A 336 8.49 33.31 9.04
CA GLN A 336 7.60 34.27 8.37
C GLN A 336 6.12 33.97 8.66
N ARG A 337 5.70 32.70 8.57
CA ARG A 337 4.33 32.31 8.95
C ARG A 337 4.02 32.61 10.42
N TYR A 338 4.94 32.26 11.33
CA TYR A 338 4.78 32.53 12.77
C TYR A 338 4.69 34.04 13.07
N LYS A 339 5.52 34.85 12.41
CA LYS A 339 5.51 36.31 12.52
C LYS A 339 4.20 36.90 12.01
N SER A 340 3.69 36.44 10.86
CA SER A 340 2.39 36.88 10.32
C SER A 340 1.24 36.55 11.29
N THR A 341 1.22 35.35 11.88
CA THR A 341 0.20 34.99 12.87
C THR A 341 0.29 35.83 14.15
N LEU A 342 1.49 36.22 14.59
CA LEU A 342 1.66 37.13 15.74
C LEU A 342 1.21 38.55 15.43
N GLN A 343 1.41 39.02 14.19
CA GLN A 343 0.91 40.31 13.72
C GLN A 343 -0.62 40.35 13.68
N GLU A 344 -1.27 39.30 13.15
CA GLU A 344 -2.74 39.17 13.14
C GLU A 344 -3.34 39.15 14.55
N LYS A 345 -2.66 38.52 15.50
CA LYS A 345 -3.09 38.45 16.91
C LYS A 345 -2.77 39.71 17.72
N GLY A 346 -2.22 40.75 17.09
CA GLY A 346 -1.93 42.03 17.75
C GLY A 346 -0.76 41.97 18.76
N TYR A 347 0.12 40.97 18.69
CA TYR A 347 1.24 40.80 19.62
C TYR A 347 2.18 42.02 19.65
N PHE A 348 2.36 42.66 18.51
CA PHE A 348 3.20 43.86 18.35
C PHE A 348 2.50 45.17 18.76
N LYS A 349 1.28 45.12 19.31
CA LYS A 349 0.53 46.27 19.87
C LYS A 349 0.37 47.48 18.92
N GLY A 350 0.37 47.26 17.60
CA GLY A 350 0.28 48.33 16.59
C GLY A 350 1.55 49.17 16.44
N GLU A 351 2.68 48.72 17.00
CA GLU A 351 3.98 49.39 16.86
C GLU A 351 4.50 49.31 15.42
N VAL A 352 5.13 50.39 14.95
CA VAL A 352 5.72 50.46 13.61
C VAL A 352 6.94 49.53 13.51
N GLU A 353 7.06 48.83 12.37
CA GLU A 353 8.17 47.91 12.14
C GLU A 353 9.52 48.62 12.31
N GLY A 354 10.34 48.12 13.25
CA GLY A 354 11.64 48.68 13.58
C GLY A 354 11.66 49.66 14.77
N SER A 355 10.54 49.94 15.43
CA SER A 355 10.53 50.66 16.72
C SER A 355 11.33 49.89 17.79
N GLN A 356 11.82 50.57 18.83
CA GLN A 356 12.60 49.90 19.89
C GLN A 356 11.77 48.80 20.59
N LEU A 357 10.48 49.06 20.81
CA LEU A 357 9.56 48.11 21.42
C LEU A 357 9.22 46.96 20.46
N TYR A 358 9.03 47.26 19.16
CA TYR A 358 8.84 46.24 18.12
C TYR A 358 10.04 45.29 18.04
N ARG A 359 11.27 45.82 18.05
CA ARG A 359 12.49 45.01 18.03
C ARG A 359 12.65 44.13 19.28
N GLN A 360 12.26 44.61 20.45
CA GLN A 360 12.27 43.81 21.68
C GLN A 360 11.25 42.68 21.63
N LEU A 361 10.02 42.97 21.19
CA LEU A 361 8.96 41.97 21.04
C LEU A 361 9.29 40.94 19.95
N GLU A 362 9.92 41.37 18.86
CA GLU A 362 10.38 40.47 17.81
C GLU A 362 11.49 39.54 18.31
N GLN A 363 12.43 40.05 19.11
CA GLN A 363 13.48 39.24 19.74
C GLN A 363 12.90 38.23 20.73
N SER A 364 11.91 38.60 21.56
CA SER A 364 11.25 37.65 22.46
C SER A 364 10.45 36.59 21.70
N ALA A 365 9.78 36.97 20.60
CA ALA A 365 9.08 36.03 19.74
C ALA A 365 10.04 35.06 19.02
N LYS A 366 11.18 35.55 18.52
CA LYS A 366 12.25 34.72 17.92
C LYS A 366 12.81 33.72 18.94
N LYS A 367 13.06 34.17 20.17
CA LYS A 367 13.54 33.30 21.26
C LYS A 367 12.52 32.19 21.57
N HIS A 368 11.25 32.55 21.75
CA HIS A 368 10.19 31.58 22.01
C HIS A 368 10.00 30.60 20.84
N PHE A 369 10.09 31.08 19.60
CA PHE A 369 10.04 30.23 18.41
C PHE A 369 11.22 29.25 18.36
N SER A 370 12.45 29.72 18.64
CA SER A 370 13.63 28.86 18.69
C SER A 370 13.55 27.82 19.81
N GLU A 371 13.03 28.22 20.98
CA GLU A 371 12.81 27.30 22.10
C GLU A 371 11.78 26.24 21.72
N ALA A 372 10.61 26.64 21.19
CA ALA A 372 9.55 25.71 20.80
C ALA A 372 9.95 24.73 19.68
N VAL A 373 10.73 25.19 18.70
CA VAL A 373 11.28 24.32 17.63
C VAL A 373 12.30 23.35 18.22
N ALA A 374 13.19 23.83 19.11
CA ALA A 374 14.15 22.98 19.80
C ALA A 374 13.46 21.93 20.68
N THR A 375 12.38 22.26 21.42
CA THR A 375 11.64 21.28 22.23
C THR A 375 10.95 20.22 21.38
N GLN A 376 10.52 20.54 20.16
CA GLN A 376 9.96 19.54 19.24
C GLN A 376 11.02 18.59 18.68
N GLU A 377 12.26 19.06 18.47
CA GLU A 377 13.39 18.22 18.04
C GLU A 377 14.04 17.45 19.22
N SER A 378 13.89 17.94 20.46
CA SER A 378 14.55 17.39 21.66
C SER A 378 13.80 16.26 22.38
N ASN A 379 12.57 15.93 21.96
CA ASN A 379 11.76 14.89 22.64
C ASN A 379 12.11 13.45 22.22
N SER A 380 12.94 13.26 21.19
CA SER A 380 13.68 11.99 21.04
C SER A 380 14.98 12.12 21.83
N LYS A 381 15.24 11.20 22.77
CA LYS A 381 16.55 11.11 23.44
C LYS A 381 17.59 10.79 22.37
N ASP A 382 18.27 11.82 21.84
CA ASP A 382 19.20 11.69 20.73
C ASP A 382 20.19 10.54 20.95
N ALA A 383 20.06 9.48 20.15
CA ALA A 383 20.79 8.23 20.31
C ALA A 383 22.31 8.47 20.30
N GLY A 384 22.80 9.48 19.56
CA GLY A 384 24.22 9.78 19.55
C GLY A 384 24.73 10.40 20.86
N HIS A 385 23.93 11.20 21.56
CA HIS A 385 24.29 11.67 22.91
C HIS A 385 24.37 10.51 23.91
N GLN A 386 23.47 9.53 23.80
CA GLN A 386 23.54 8.31 24.61
C GLN A 386 24.83 7.53 24.32
N VAL A 387 25.19 7.35 23.05
CA VAL A 387 26.45 6.70 22.66
C VAL A 387 27.65 7.44 23.25
N LEU A 388 27.71 8.78 23.14
CA LEU A 388 28.82 9.57 23.70
C LEU A 388 28.91 9.43 25.23
N THR A 389 27.77 9.45 25.93
CA THR A 389 27.72 9.25 27.38
C THR A 389 28.21 7.86 27.79
N LEU A 390 27.86 6.83 27.01
CA LEU A 390 28.35 5.48 27.22
C LEU A 390 29.86 5.37 26.93
N LEU A 391 30.35 6.01 25.88
CA LEU A 391 31.78 6.03 25.57
C LEU A 391 32.64 6.65 26.68
N ASP A 392 32.11 7.67 27.36
CA ASP A 392 32.81 8.33 28.48
C ASP A 392 32.77 7.52 29.79
N SER A 393 31.72 6.72 30.00
CA SER A 393 31.49 5.98 31.25
C SER A 393 31.97 4.53 31.20
N LEU A 394 31.93 3.88 30.04
CA LEU A 394 32.25 2.46 29.88
C LEU A 394 33.76 2.20 29.99
N LYS A 395 34.10 1.19 30.79
CA LYS A 395 35.44 0.63 30.86
C LYS A 395 35.43 -0.74 30.22
N TYR A 396 36.28 -0.92 29.21
CA TYR A 396 36.40 -2.19 28.49
C TYR A 396 37.87 -2.54 28.27
N ASP A 397 38.17 -3.84 28.28
CA ASP A 397 39.48 -4.37 27.96
C ASP A 397 39.44 -5.06 26.59
N ILE A 398 40.32 -4.60 25.69
CA ILE A 398 40.44 -5.11 24.32
C ILE A 398 40.91 -6.58 24.34
N GLU A 399 41.78 -6.96 25.27
CA GLU A 399 42.29 -8.33 25.34
C GLU A 399 41.21 -9.32 25.76
N ASP A 400 40.35 -8.93 26.71
CA ASP A 400 39.23 -9.77 27.13
C ASP A 400 38.18 -9.91 26.04
N LEU A 401 37.86 -8.82 25.33
CA LEU A 401 36.99 -8.88 24.15
C LEU A 401 37.55 -9.81 23.06
N ARG A 402 38.88 -9.83 22.86
CA ARG A 402 39.55 -10.77 21.95
C ARG A 402 39.52 -12.22 22.45
N LYS A 403 39.58 -12.47 23.76
CA LYS A 403 39.43 -13.83 24.29
C LYS A 403 38.03 -14.37 24.01
N GLN A 404 37.02 -13.51 24.11
CA GLN A 404 35.62 -13.87 23.86
C GLN A 404 35.33 -14.23 22.38
N GLU A 405 36.17 -13.79 21.43
CA GLU A 405 36.09 -14.20 20.01
C GLU A 405 36.08 -15.73 19.84
N LYS A 406 36.78 -16.45 20.71
CA LYS A 406 36.88 -17.92 20.63
C LYS A 406 35.57 -18.63 20.99
N ASN A 407 34.65 -17.95 21.67
CA ASN A 407 33.40 -18.51 22.17
C ASN A 407 32.17 -18.05 21.37
N LEU A 408 32.36 -17.42 20.21
CA LEU A 408 31.26 -16.92 19.40
C LEU A 408 30.46 -18.07 18.79
N LYS A 409 29.13 -17.93 18.76
CA LYS A 409 28.24 -18.88 18.08
C LYS A 409 28.41 -18.74 16.57
N LYS A 410 27.94 -19.73 15.80
CA LYS A 410 27.93 -19.63 14.34
C LYS A 410 26.95 -18.52 13.91
N PRO A 411 27.29 -17.73 12.86
CA PRO A 411 26.38 -16.74 12.31
C PRO A 411 25.20 -17.44 11.62
N ASP A 412 24.08 -16.73 11.53
CA ASP A 412 22.88 -17.20 10.86
C ASP A 412 23.06 -17.19 9.33
N ASN A 413 22.22 -17.95 8.64
CA ASN A 413 22.25 -18.05 7.18
C ASN A 413 21.52 -16.86 6.51
N ASP A 414 22.00 -16.47 5.32
CA ASP A 414 21.46 -15.35 4.55
C ASP A 414 20.44 -15.77 3.48
N SER A 415 20.10 -17.06 3.40
CA SER A 415 19.22 -17.60 2.35
C SER A 415 17.86 -16.92 2.26
N TRP A 416 17.43 -16.20 3.30
CA TRP A 416 16.16 -15.47 3.32
C TRP A 416 16.23 -14.13 2.56
N LEU A 417 17.42 -13.61 2.25
CA LEU A 417 17.60 -12.39 1.46
C LEU A 417 17.37 -12.63 -0.04
N ASP A 418 17.63 -13.85 -0.51
CA ASP A 418 17.53 -14.22 -1.92
C ASP A 418 16.19 -14.92 -2.18
N ILE A 419 15.27 -14.21 -2.82
CA ILE A 419 13.99 -14.79 -3.26
C ILE A 419 14.16 -15.29 -4.69
N THR A 420 13.99 -16.59 -4.88
CA THR A 420 13.96 -17.18 -6.24
C THR A 420 12.63 -16.85 -6.94
N PRO A 421 12.58 -16.80 -8.29
CA PRO A 421 11.34 -16.50 -9.02
C PRO A 421 10.17 -17.40 -8.62
N GLN A 422 10.42 -18.70 -8.43
CA GLN A 422 9.40 -19.66 -7.98
C GLN A 422 8.86 -19.35 -6.58
N GLN A 423 9.75 -18.93 -5.66
CA GLN A 423 9.33 -18.52 -4.32
C GLN A 423 8.52 -17.22 -4.34
N LEU A 424 8.83 -16.31 -5.28
CA LEU A 424 8.04 -15.10 -5.49
C LEU A 424 6.64 -15.45 -5.99
N ASP A 425 6.52 -16.36 -6.96
CA ASP A 425 5.23 -16.83 -7.47
C ASP A 425 4.40 -17.50 -6.36
N ASP A 426 5.04 -18.35 -5.54
CA ASP A 426 4.40 -18.97 -4.36
C ASP A 426 3.94 -17.93 -3.33
N LEU A 427 4.71 -16.85 -3.13
CA LEU A 427 4.33 -15.76 -2.23
C LEU A 427 3.13 -14.99 -2.77
N ILE A 428 3.15 -14.65 -4.06
CA ILE A 428 2.02 -13.99 -4.74
C ILE A 428 0.77 -14.87 -4.62
N HIS A 429 0.87 -16.16 -4.93
CA HIS A 429 -0.27 -17.09 -4.81
C HIS A 429 -0.80 -17.25 -3.39
N LYS A 430 0.05 -17.17 -2.36
CA LYS A 430 -0.40 -17.14 -0.97
C LYS A 430 -1.14 -15.86 -0.62
N THR A 431 -0.74 -14.72 -1.21
CA THR A 431 -1.36 -13.42 -0.94
C THR A 431 -2.63 -13.16 -1.76
N THR A 432 -2.80 -13.77 -2.94
CA THR A 432 -3.96 -13.53 -3.82
C THR A 432 -5.16 -14.45 -3.54
N GLY A 433 -5.13 -15.24 -2.47
CA GLY A 433 -6.23 -16.16 -2.13
C GLY A 433 -6.26 -17.40 -3.05
N GLN A 434 -6.55 -18.55 -2.45
CA GLN A 434 -6.66 -19.82 -3.16
C GLN A 434 -7.89 -19.84 -4.08
N ASN A 435 -7.69 -19.63 -5.37
CA ASN A 435 -8.52 -20.23 -6.42
C ASN A 435 -7.66 -21.21 -7.23
N THR A 436 -7.34 -22.36 -6.63
CA THR A 436 -6.89 -23.54 -7.40
C THR A 436 -8.09 -24.42 -7.65
N THR A 437 -8.92 -24.07 -8.64
CA THR A 437 -9.63 -25.10 -9.39
C THR A 437 -8.72 -25.49 -10.55
N ASP A 438 -8.36 -26.78 -10.54
CA ASP A 438 -7.60 -27.44 -11.59
C ASP A 438 -8.56 -27.63 -12.78
N ASP A 439 -8.99 -26.53 -13.39
CA ASP A 439 -9.97 -26.57 -14.47
C ASP A 439 -9.26 -26.85 -15.80
N THR A 440 -9.61 -28.00 -16.36
CA THR A 440 -9.31 -28.42 -17.72
C THR A 440 -9.57 -27.28 -18.70
N PHE A 441 -8.51 -26.91 -19.41
CA PHE A 441 -8.49 -25.82 -20.39
C PHE A 441 -9.41 -26.10 -21.58
N ASP A 442 -10.59 -25.46 -21.63
CA ASP A 442 -11.51 -25.51 -22.77
C ASP A 442 -11.58 -24.15 -23.49
N LEU A 443 -11.29 -24.14 -24.79
CA LEU A 443 -11.36 -22.95 -25.65
C LEU A 443 -12.79 -22.37 -25.72
N THR A 444 -13.79 -23.20 -25.45
CA THR A 444 -15.21 -22.80 -25.46
C THR A 444 -15.55 -21.89 -24.28
N ASP A 445 -14.87 -22.06 -23.15
CA ASP A 445 -15.08 -21.24 -21.94
C ASP A 445 -14.49 -19.84 -22.08
N ILE A 446 -13.40 -19.68 -22.82
CA ILE A 446 -12.82 -18.37 -23.17
C ILE A 446 -13.81 -17.55 -24.00
N ALA A 447 -14.43 -18.18 -25.00
CA ALA A 447 -15.41 -17.52 -25.85
C ALA A 447 -16.65 -17.10 -25.04
N ASN A 448 -17.12 -17.95 -24.12
CA ASN A 448 -18.26 -17.64 -23.26
C ASN A 448 -17.95 -16.56 -22.20
N SER A 449 -16.78 -16.61 -21.56
CA SER A 449 -16.32 -15.60 -20.60
C SER A 449 -16.14 -14.24 -21.27
N MET A 450 -15.59 -14.21 -22.47
CA MET A 450 -15.44 -12.99 -23.25
C MET A 450 -16.77 -12.41 -23.70
N LYS A 451 -17.73 -13.27 -24.07
CA LYS A 451 -19.10 -12.85 -24.38
C LYS A 451 -19.80 -12.29 -23.14
N SER A 452 -19.53 -12.84 -21.96
CA SER A 452 -20.03 -12.27 -20.70
C SER A 452 -19.40 -10.92 -20.40
N PHE A 453 -18.09 -10.75 -20.65
CA PHE A 453 -17.37 -9.50 -20.43
C PHE A 453 -17.81 -8.37 -21.36
N VAL A 454 -18.02 -8.66 -22.65
CA VAL A 454 -18.46 -7.66 -23.64
C VAL A 454 -19.92 -7.25 -23.45
N ASN A 455 -20.77 -8.16 -22.96
CA ASN A 455 -22.19 -7.88 -22.72
C ASN A 455 -22.46 -7.24 -21.35
N ASN A 456 -21.54 -7.36 -20.37
CA ASN A 456 -21.64 -6.65 -19.11
C ASN A 456 -21.23 -5.19 -19.31
N VAL A 457 -22.22 -4.31 -19.18
CA VAL A 457 -22.08 -2.87 -19.38
C VAL A 457 -21.12 -2.32 -18.32
N SER A 458 -20.02 -1.73 -18.77
CA SER A 458 -19.10 -0.95 -17.93
C SER A 458 -19.87 0.17 -17.21
N GLY A 459 -19.86 0.16 -15.88
CA GLY A 459 -20.37 1.26 -15.07
C GLY A 459 -19.46 2.50 -15.15
N PHE A 460 -19.87 3.59 -14.51
CA PHE A 460 -19.04 4.81 -14.37
C PHE A 460 -17.74 4.56 -13.59
N GLU A 461 -17.65 3.43 -12.88
CA GLU A 461 -16.54 3.07 -12.01
C GLU A 461 -15.59 2.01 -12.61
N GLY A 462 -15.92 1.43 -13.78
CA GLY A 462 -15.06 0.48 -14.48
C GLY A 462 -15.81 -0.71 -15.11
N ALA A 463 -15.04 -1.64 -15.70
CA ALA A 463 -15.56 -2.91 -16.23
C ALA A 463 -15.54 -3.98 -15.13
N GLU A 464 -16.71 -4.52 -14.79
CA GLU A 464 -16.86 -5.61 -13.82
C GLU A 464 -16.60 -6.98 -14.48
N PHE A 465 -15.75 -7.81 -13.87
CA PHE A 465 -15.39 -9.13 -14.39
C PHE A 465 -16.31 -10.23 -13.86
N PRO A 466 -16.70 -11.22 -14.69
CA PRO A 466 -17.57 -12.31 -14.26
C PRO A 466 -16.89 -13.17 -13.17
N GLY A 467 -17.51 -13.25 -12.00
CA GLY A 467 -16.99 -13.95 -10.81
C GLY A 467 -17.37 -13.29 -9.47
N GLN A 468 -17.81 -12.03 -9.50
CA GLN A 468 -18.49 -11.39 -8.36
C GLN A 468 -19.99 -11.72 -8.41
N GLU A 469 -20.41 -12.80 -7.74
CA GLU A 469 -21.84 -13.05 -7.53
C GLU A 469 -22.42 -11.99 -6.56
N GLU A 470 -23.23 -11.06 -7.07
CA GLU A 470 -24.23 -10.35 -6.27
C GLU A 470 -25.62 -10.90 -6.56
N GLY A 471 -26.39 -11.06 -5.47
CA GLY A 471 -27.77 -11.49 -5.51
C GLY A 471 -28.65 -10.57 -6.34
N ASP A 472 -29.51 -11.20 -7.13
CA ASP A 472 -30.48 -10.65 -8.08
C ASP A 472 -31.27 -9.44 -7.50
N ILE A 473 -30.85 -8.21 -7.83
CA ILE A 473 -31.65 -7.01 -7.58
C ILE A 473 -32.58 -6.82 -8.79
N GLN A 474 -33.83 -7.25 -8.67
CA GLN A 474 -34.86 -7.01 -9.68
C GLN A 474 -35.20 -5.52 -9.79
N PHE A 475 -34.53 -4.81 -10.70
CA PHE A 475 -34.90 -3.45 -11.09
C PHE A 475 -36.14 -3.49 -11.99
N ASN A 476 -37.29 -3.11 -11.43
CA ASN A 476 -38.55 -3.05 -12.18
C ASN A 476 -38.66 -1.71 -12.95
N SER A 477 -38.15 -1.72 -14.19
CA SER A 477 -38.15 -0.57 -15.11
C SER A 477 -39.53 0.06 -15.33
N SER A 478 -40.64 -0.72 -15.22
CA SER A 478 -41.98 -0.17 -15.40
C SER A 478 -42.46 0.68 -14.22
N SER A 479 -42.00 0.40 -12.99
CA SER A 479 -42.34 1.24 -11.82
C SER A 479 -41.64 2.59 -11.89
N PHE A 480 -40.37 2.58 -12.33
CA PHE A 480 -39.57 3.79 -12.47
C PHE A 480 -40.10 4.73 -13.55
N MET A 481 -40.50 4.20 -14.72
CA MET A 481 -41.13 5.04 -15.76
C MET A 481 -42.49 5.57 -15.32
N GLN A 482 -43.25 4.82 -14.52
CA GLN A 482 -44.55 5.26 -14.03
C GLN A 482 -44.44 6.38 -12.98
N ASP A 483 -43.35 6.41 -12.21
CA ASP A 483 -43.10 7.48 -11.23
C ASP A 483 -42.48 8.73 -11.88
N MET A 484 -41.67 8.58 -12.95
CA MET A 484 -41.24 9.70 -13.79
C MET A 484 -42.40 10.34 -14.56
N GLN A 485 -43.37 9.55 -15.03
CA GLN A 485 -44.57 10.06 -15.70
C GLN A 485 -45.45 10.90 -14.76
N LYS A 486 -45.58 10.49 -13.48
CA LYS A 486 -46.33 11.24 -12.46
C LYS A 486 -45.67 12.56 -12.05
N LEU A 487 -44.35 12.68 -12.21
CA LEU A 487 -43.61 13.91 -11.91
C LEU A 487 -43.74 14.96 -13.04
N VAL A 488 -44.02 14.51 -14.27
CA VAL A 488 -44.13 15.38 -15.46
C VAL A 488 -45.56 15.88 -15.70
N ASP A 489 -46.58 15.18 -15.19
CA ASP A 489 -48.00 15.54 -15.36
C ASP A 489 -48.57 16.45 -14.24
N LEU A 490 -47.71 17.10 -13.43
CA LEU A 490 -48.12 18.10 -12.44
C LEU A 490 -47.80 19.53 -12.92
N ASP A 491 -48.87 20.15 -13.42
CA ASP A 491 -49.23 21.56 -13.27
C ASP A 491 -49.11 22.49 -14.51
N ASP A 492 -50.15 22.43 -15.34
CA ASP A 492 -50.62 23.52 -16.21
C ASP A 492 -52.11 23.79 -15.89
N ASN A 493 -52.44 24.44 -14.76
CA ASN A 493 -53.54 25.44 -14.73
C ASN A 493 -53.64 26.26 -13.42
N MET A 494 -53.86 27.57 -13.58
CA MET A 494 -54.15 28.62 -12.58
C MET A 494 -52.92 29.18 -11.85
N GLY A 495 -52.57 30.46 -11.88
CA GLY A 495 -53.27 31.67 -12.29
C GLY A 495 -52.85 32.83 -11.36
N ASP A 496 -52.20 33.83 -11.97
CA ASP A 496 -52.21 35.26 -11.61
C ASP A 496 -51.41 35.81 -10.38
N SER A 497 -50.81 36.97 -10.67
CA SER A 497 -50.52 38.15 -9.85
C SER A 497 -49.19 38.28 -9.07
N SER A 498 -48.24 38.88 -9.80
CA SER A 498 -47.75 40.27 -9.62
C SER A 498 -46.77 40.62 -8.50
N SER A 499 -45.83 41.49 -8.92
CA SER A 499 -45.08 42.52 -8.17
C SER A 499 -43.78 42.04 -7.51
N ASP A 500 -42.64 42.71 -7.64
CA ASP A 500 -42.14 43.79 -8.50
C ASP A 500 -40.62 43.86 -8.20
N ASP A 501 -39.94 44.58 -9.08
CA ASP A 501 -38.87 45.52 -8.73
C ASP A 501 -37.39 45.10 -8.90
N MET A 502 -36.90 45.43 -10.11
CA MET A 502 -35.78 46.35 -10.38
C MET A 502 -34.41 46.01 -9.76
N SER A 503 -33.49 45.47 -10.59
CA SER A 503 -32.51 46.23 -11.39
C SER A 503 -31.43 46.89 -10.53
N GLU A 504 -30.14 46.71 -10.84
CA GLU A 504 -29.31 47.84 -11.28
C GLU A 504 -27.92 47.37 -11.79
N TYR A 505 -27.62 47.83 -13.00
CA TYR A 505 -26.31 48.12 -13.61
C TYR A 505 -25.20 47.05 -13.63
N GLY A 506 -24.61 46.69 -14.77
CA GLY A 506 -24.62 47.34 -16.08
C GLY A 506 -23.20 47.68 -16.51
N SER A 507 -22.90 47.27 -17.75
CA SER A 507 -21.91 47.84 -18.68
C SER A 507 -20.44 47.49 -18.39
N ASP A 508 -19.61 47.10 -19.36
CA ASP A 508 -19.64 47.12 -20.84
C ASP A 508 -18.36 46.35 -21.29
N ASP A 509 -18.11 45.86 -22.50
CA ASP A 509 -18.58 46.11 -23.87
C ASP A 509 -18.23 44.82 -24.67
N GLU A 510 -19.16 44.23 -25.42
CA GLU A 510 -19.41 44.45 -26.87
C GLU A 510 -18.30 43.91 -27.79
N LEU A 511 -18.66 42.97 -28.68
CA LEU A 511 -19.07 43.32 -30.05
C LEU A 511 -19.50 42.07 -30.87
N ASP A 512 -20.78 42.12 -31.26
CA ASP A 512 -21.45 41.74 -32.52
C ASP A 512 -21.07 40.46 -33.27
N GLU A 513 -21.96 39.46 -33.40
CA GLU A 513 -23.25 39.40 -34.13
C GLU A 513 -23.06 39.08 -35.63
N LEU A 514 -23.62 37.93 -36.06
CA LEU A 514 -24.40 37.73 -37.29
C LEU A 514 -24.90 36.27 -37.37
N GLY A 515 -26.21 36.05 -37.19
CA GLY A 515 -26.92 34.80 -37.52
C GLY A 515 -27.15 34.64 -39.04
N PRO A 516 -27.81 33.55 -39.52
CA PRO A 516 -29.17 33.21 -39.09
C PRO A 516 -29.55 31.70 -38.98
N SER A 517 -30.35 31.42 -37.95
CA SER A 517 -31.56 30.56 -37.82
C SER A 517 -31.66 29.10 -38.34
N PRO A 518 -32.37 28.21 -37.61
CA PRO A 518 -32.28 26.76 -37.69
C PRO A 518 -33.35 26.10 -38.58
N ARG A 519 -33.02 24.94 -39.18
CA ARG A 519 -34.00 24.00 -39.75
C ARG A 519 -34.21 22.82 -38.79
N LYS A 520 -35.48 22.53 -38.48
CA LYS A 520 -35.95 21.42 -37.64
C LYS A 520 -35.63 20.05 -38.26
N PRO A 521 -35.30 19.01 -37.46
CA PRO A 521 -35.11 17.64 -37.96
C PRO A 521 -36.44 16.88 -38.14
N PRO A 522 -36.55 15.94 -39.10
CA PRO A 522 -37.71 15.06 -39.26
C PRO A 522 -37.61 13.79 -38.39
N PRO A 523 -38.72 13.04 -38.19
CA PRO A 523 -38.84 12.03 -37.14
C PRO A 523 -38.36 10.62 -37.55
N LYS A 524 -38.13 9.82 -36.50
CA LYS A 524 -37.61 8.44 -36.44
C LYS A 524 -38.26 7.44 -37.41
N GLN A 525 -37.44 6.69 -38.15
CA GLN A 525 -37.77 5.38 -38.71
C GLN A 525 -36.67 4.34 -38.44
N ASN A 526 -37.07 3.30 -37.73
CA ASN A 526 -36.68 1.87 -37.77
C ASN A 526 -35.22 1.45 -38.01
N GLY A 527 -34.70 0.62 -37.09
CA GLY A 527 -33.38 -0.04 -37.10
C GLY A 527 -33.10 -1.03 -38.25
N GLN A 528 -33.81 -0.93 -39.38
CA GLN A 528 -33.47 -1.62 -40.63
C GLN A 528 -32.37 -0.88 -41.43
N SER A 529 -32.16 0.41 -41.16
CA SER A 529 -31.14 1.21 -41.85
C SER A 529 -29.71 0.77 -41.48
N MET A 530 -29.42 0.52 -40.19
CA MET A 530 -28.06 0.23 -39.74
C MET A 530 -27.52 -1.12 -40.22
N LYS A 531 -28.37 -2.15 -40.31
CA LYS A 531 -27.96 -3.48 -40.80
C LYS A 531 -27.60 -3.45 -42.29
N GLY A 532 -28.38 -2.72 -43.11
CA GLY A 532 -28.04 -2.51 -44.51
C GLY A 532 -26.75 -1.72 -44.73
N TYR A 533 -26.44 -0.77 -43.84
CA TYR A 533 -25.15 -0.07 -43.86
C TYR A 533 -23.98 -0.97 -43.46
N MET A 534 -24.17 -1.89 -42.51
CA MET A 534 -23.16 -2.89 -42.14
C MET A 534 -22.90 -3.86 -43.30
N ASP A 535 -23.95 -4.40 -43.92
CA ASP A 535 -23.82 -5.32 -45.05
C ASP A 535 -23.16 -4.64 -46.27
N ALA A 536 -23.47 -3.37 -46.54
CA ALA A 536 -22.84 -2.59 -47.59
C ALA A 536 -21.36 -2.30 -47.31
N MET A 537 -21.01 -1.98 -46.06
CA MET A 537 -19.63 -1.77 -45.63
C MET A 537 -18.81 -3.07 -45.72
N ASP A 538 -19.39 -4.19 -45.31
CA ASP A 538 -18.74 -5.49 -45.36
C ASP A 538 -18.52 -5.97 -46.80
N ARG A 539 -19.43 -5.63 -47.73
CA ARG A 539 -19.26 -5.90 -49.17
C ARG A 539 -18.11 -5.11 -49.80
N GLU A 540 -17.90 -3.87 -49.36
CA GLU A 540 -16.75 -3.05 -49.77
C GLU A 540 -15.44 -3.57 -49.13
N LEU A 541 -15.51 -4.02 -47.87
CA LEU A 541 -14.37 -4.62 -47.18
C LEU A 541 -14.00 -5.99 -47.75
N ALA A 542 -14.95 -6.72 -48.36
CA ALA A 542 -14.76 -8.07 -48.88
C ALA A 542 -13.55 -8.23 -49.80
N GLN A 543 -13.22 -7.17 -50.54
CA GLN A 543 -12.11 -7.14 -51.50
C GLN A 543 -10.74 -6.80 -50.85
N THR A 544 -10.74 -6.39 -49.58
CA THR A 544 -9.54 -5.99 -48.85
C THR A 544 -8.88 -7.16 -48.12
N ASN A 545 -7.58 -7.05 -47.85
CA ASN A 545 -6.86 -8.05 -47.04
C ASN A 545 -7.36 -8.12 -45.59
N VAL A 546 -8.04 -7.07 -45.11
CA VAL A 546 -8.67 -7.01 -43.78
C VAL A 546 -9.85 -7.97 -43.69
N TRP A 547 -10.61 -8.15 -44.76
CA TRP A 547 -11.69 -9.13 -44.79
C TRP A 547 -11.20 -10.59 -44.76
N LYS A 548 -10.00 -10.85 -45.29
CA LYS A 548 -9.41 -12.20 -45.29
C LYS A 548 -8.84 -12.62 -43.94
N SER A 549 -8.63 -11.69 -43.00
CA SER A 549 -8.15 -12.01 -41.65
C SER A 549 -9.24 -12.50 -40.69
N PHE A 550 -10.52 -12.40 -41.07
CA PHE A 550 -11.65 -12.84 -40.26
C PHE A 550 -11.99 -14.33 -40.50
N GLU A 551 -12.32 -15.07 -39.43
CA GLU A 551 -12.76 -16.47 -39.50
C GLU A 551 -14.27 -16.56 -39.84
N ARG A 552 -14.67 -17.59 -40.61
CA ARG A 552 -16.04 -17.74 -41.14
C ARG A 552 -16.69 -19.07 -40.71
N GLU A 553 -18.02 -19.11 -40.65
CA GLU A 553 -18.76 -20.34 -40.36
C GLU A 553 -18.76 -21.30 -41.56
N SER A 554 -18.18 -22.50 -41.43
CA SER A 554 -18.28 -23.54 -42.47
C SER A 554 -19.66 -24.23 -42.44
N LYS A 555 -20.43 -24.21 -43.54
CA LYS A 555 -21.61 -25.07 -43.71
C LYS A 555 -21.34 -26.34 -44.53
N PRO A 556 -22.04 -27.46 -44.23
CA PRO A 556 -21.81 -28.78 -44.83
C PRO A 556 -22.36 -28.90 -46.27
N VAL A 557 -21.65 -29.66 -47.10
CA VAL A 557 -21.89 -29.91 -48.53
C VAL A 557 -23.21 -30.65 -48.80
N ALA A 558 -23.99 -30.19 -49.80
CA ALA A 558 -25.11 -30.91 -50.42
C ALA A 558 -25.23 -30.60 -51.95
N PRO A 559 -25.82 -31.49 -52.78
CA PRO A 559 -25.34 -31.82 -54.15
C PRO A 559 -25.90 -30.97 -55.33
N PRO A 560 -25.40 -31.15 -56.57
CA PRO A 560 -25.47 -30.17 -57.64
C PRO A 560 -26.78 -30.21 -58.45
N ARG A 561 -27.25 -29.05 -58.96
CA ARG A 561 -28.28 -29.00 -59.99
C ARG A 561 -27.93 -28.11 -61.20
N HIS A 562 -28.06 -28.79 -62.35
CA HIS A 562 -27.88 -28.49 -63.76
C HIS A 562 -27.99 -27.06 -64.32
N LYS A 563 -27.01 -26.76 -65.18
CA LYS A 563 -26.98 -25.74 -66.25
C LYS A 563 -28.13 -25.88 -67.26
N LYS A 564 -28.69 -24.76 -67.72
CA LYS A 564 -29.23 -24.62 -69.09
C LYS A 564 -28.80 -23.30 -69.73
N ALA A 565 -28.60 -23.39 -71.05
CA ALA A 565 -27.76 -22.53 -71.87
C ALA A 565 -28.53 -21.48 -72.71
N LYS A 566 -27.76 -20.47 -73.16
CA LYS A 566 -28.02 -19.32 -74.05
C LYS A 566 -28.83 -19.58 -75.33
N VAL A 567 -29.58 -18.55 -75.78
CA VAL A 567 -29.82 -18.18 -77.21
C VAL A 567 -29.96 -16.62 -77.33
N PRO A 568 -29.57 -15.93 -78.44
CA PRO A 568 -29.07 -14.54 -78.42
C PRO A 568 -29.87 -13.44 -79.18
N ALA A 569 -29.59 -12.18 -78.81
CA ALA A 569 -29.50 -10.86 -79.51
C ALA A 569 -30.54 -10.37 -80.56
N ARG A 570 -31.19 -9.21 -80.30
CA ARG A 570 -31.11 -7.95 -81.11
C ARG A 570 -31.83 -6.71 -80.50
N ALA A 571 -31.16 -5.56 -80.62
CA ALA A 571 -31.64 -4.15 -80.69
C ALA A 571 -32.10 -3.38 -79.41
N ARG A 572 -31.31 -2.34 -79.07
CA ARG A 572 -31.42 -1.20 -78.12
C ARG A 572 -32.67 -0.29 -78.31
N PRO A 573 -32.95 0.78 -77.49
CA PRO A 573 -32.19 1.32 -76.33
C PRO A 573 -32.99 1.75 -75.06
N GLU A 574 -32.22 1.89 -73.96
CA GLU A 574 -32.25 2.92 -72.89
C GLU A 574 -33.41 3.04 -71.88
N SER A 575 -33.21 2.39 -70.74
CA SER A 575 -33.35 2.97 -69.38
C SER A 575 -32.55 2.11 -68.39
N ASP A 576 -31.31 2.53 -68.06
CA ASP A 576 -30.45 1.83 -67.10
C ASP A 576 -30.90 2.16 -65.66
N GLU A 577 -31.86 1.40 -65.14
CA GLU A 577 -31.92 1.07 -63.70
C GLU A 577 -31.08 -0.19 -63.52
N PHE A 578 -29.90 -0.06 -62.91
CA PHE A 578 -29.11 -1.22 -62.49
C PHE A 578 -29.73 -1.78 -61.21
N ASP A 579 -30.49 -2.87 -61.32
CA ASP A 579 -30.86 -3.72 -60.20
C ASP A 579 -29.60 -4.40 -59.64
N ILE A 580 -29.33 -4.15 -58.36
CA ILE A 580 -28.11 -4.54 -57.61
C ILE A 580 -28.20 -5.98 -57.07
N ASP A 581 -29.26 -6.72 -57.42
CA ASP A 581 -29.57 -8.05 -56.86
C ASP A 581 -28.87 -9.23 -57.57
N ASP A 582 -28.07 -8.99 -58.62
CA ASP A 582 -27.45 -10.05 -59.46
C ASP A 582 -25.91 -10.12 -59.39
N LEU A 583 -25.27 -9.65 -58.31
CA LEU A 583 -23.81 -9.75 -58.12
C LEU A 583 -23.42 -10.61 -56.90
N ASP A 584 -23.16 -11.89 -57.17
CA ASP A 584 -22.38 -12.88 -56.41
C ASP A 584 -22.69 -13.10 -54.92
N ASP A 585 -23.38 -14.21 -54.68
CA ASP A 585 -23.81 -14.89 -53.45
C ASP A 585 -22.65 -15.56 -52.66
N ASP A 586 -21.47 -14.92 -52.55
CA ASP A 586 -20.31 -15.42 -51.79
C ASP A 586 -20.09 -14.70 -50.44
N PHE A 587 -21.16 -14.16 -49.84
CA PHE A 587 -21.10 -13.47 -48.56
C PHE A 587 -21.42 -14.42 -47.39
N GLU A 588 -20.37 -14.93 -46.74
CA GLU A 588 -20.50 -15.68 -45.49
C GLU A 588 -20.28 -14.74 -44.29
N PRO A 589 -21.20 -14.70 -43.31
CA PRO A 589 -21.04 -13.86 -42.14
C PRO A 589 -19.82 -14.28 -41.31
N VAL A 590 -19.09 -13.29 -40.82
CA VAL A 590 -17.90 -13.48 -39.99
C VAL A 590 -18.26 -14.02 -38.62
N ASN A 591 -17.52 -15.03 -38.14
CA ASN A 591 -17.60 -15.45 -36.75
C ASN A 591 -16.71 -14.53 -35.90
N VAL A 592 -17.36 -13.53 -35.28
CA VAL A 592 -16.70 -12.53 -34.44
C VAL A 592 -15.99 -13.19 -33.26
N ASP A 593 -16.64 -14.16 -32.60
CA ASP A 593 -16.13 -14.82 -31.40
C ASP A 593 -14.81 -15.59 -31.71
N LEU A 594 -14.78 -16.38 -32.78
CA LEU A 594 -13.58 -17.11 -33.21
C LEU A 594 -12.45 -16.18 -33.66
N THR A 595 -12.79 -15.10 -34.36
CA THR A 595 -11.76 -14.14 -34.82
C THR A 595 -11.12 -13.43 -33.63
N VAL A 596 -11.92 -13.03 -32.64
CA VAL A 596 -11.40 -12.35 -31.45
C VAL A 596 -10.51 -13.29 -30.63
N VAL A 597 -10.94 -14.54 -30.41
CA VAL A 597 -10.12 -15.55 -29.71
C VAL A 597 -8.81 -15.82 -30.46
N LYS A 598 -8.84 -15.94 -31.79
CA LYS A 598 -7.65 -16.15 -32.61
C LYS A 598 -6.65 -14.98 -32.51
N ASN A 599 -7.13 -13.75 -32.67
CA ASN A 599 -6.29 -12.55 -32.56
C ASN A 599 -5.71 -12.39 -31.15
N MET A 600 -6.47 -12.77 -30.12
CA MET A 600 -6.02 -12.73 -28.73
C MET A 600 -4.96 -13.80 -28.45
N MET A 601 -5.15 -15.03 -28.94
CA MET A 601 -4.15 -16.10 -28.85
C MET A 601 -2.88 -15.76 -29.63
N GLU A 602 -3.00 -15.12 -30.80
CA GLU A 602 -1.84 -14.67 -31.58
C GLU A 602 -1.10 -13.53 -30.88
N SER A 603 -1.82 -12.61 -30.23
CA SER A 603 -1.25 -11.57 -29.38
C SER A 603 -0.54 -12.15 -28.16
N TYR A 604 -1.11 -13.17 -27.52
CA TYR A 604 -0.49 -13.91 -26.41
C TYR A 604 0.77 -14.68 -26.88
N LYS A 605 0.68 -15.40 -28.00
CA LYS A 605 1.82 -16.15 -28.57
C LYS A 605 2.96 -15.22 -28.98
N SER A 606 2.65 -14.02 -29.48
CA SER A 606 3.64 -12.99 -29.81
C SER A 606 4.36 -12.43 -28.58
N GLN A 607 3.77 -12.55 -27.39
CA GLN A 607 4.38 -12.10 -26.13
C GLN A 607 5.38 -13.12 -25.55
N GLN A 608 5.45 -14.35 -26.07
CA GLN A 608 6.45 -15.37 -25.69
C GLN A 608 6.61 -15.55 -24.16
N GLY A 609 5.50 -15.53 -23.41
CA GLY A 609 5.51 -15.67 -21.95
C GLY A 609 5.93 -14.42 -21.17
N LEU A 610 6.22 -13.31 -21.85
CA LEU A 610 6.41 -12.00 -21.21
C LEU A 610 5.05 -11.35 -20.90
N PRO A 611 4.93 -10.57 -19.81
CA PRO A 611 3.70 -9.86 -19.50
C PRO A 611 3.37 -8.84 -20.60
N GLY A 612 2.19 -8.97 -21.18
CA GLY A 612 1.70 -8.09 -22.24
C GLY A 612 0.16 -7.98 -22.22
N PRO A 613 -0.42 -7.13 -23.10
CA PRO A 613 -1.85 -6.81 -23.05
C PRO A 613 -2.75 -8.05 -23.17
N GLY A 614 -2.37 -9.01 -24.02
CA GLY A 614 -3.10 -10.26 -24.21
C GLY A 614 -3.06 -11.16 -22.98
N GLY A 615 -1.88 -11.34 -22.38
CA GLY A 615 -1.71 -12.12 -21.15
C GLY A 615 -2.40 -11.49 -19.94
N ASN A 616 -2.36 -10.16 -19.80
CA ASN A 616 -3.01 -9.46 -18.70
C ASN A 616 -4.54 -9.58 -18.75
N ILE A 617 -5.13 -9.45 -19.94
CA ILE A 617 -6.58 -9.55 -20.11
C ILE A 617 -7.05 -11.00 -19.89
N LEU A 618 -6.37 -12.00 -20.46
CA LEU A 618 -6.70 -13.41 -20.21
C LEU A 618 -6.54 -13.79 -18.72
N GLY A 619 -5.47 -13.30 -18.08
CA GLY A 619 -5.24 -13.46 -16.65
C GLY A 619 -6.35 -12.83 -15.81
N SER A 620 -6.82 -11.64 -16.17
CA SER A 620 -7.95 -10.99 -15.48
C SER A 620 -9.29 -11.72 -15.65
N MET A 621 -9.46 -12.47 -16.74
CA MET A 621 -10.63 -13.32 -16.99
C MET A 621 -10.54 -14.71 -16.35
N GLY A 622 -9.48 -14.98 -15.56
CA GLY A 622 -9.27 -16.26 -14.88
C GLY A 622 -8.78 -17.39 -15.78
N VAL A 623 -8.45 -17.10 -17.05
CA VAL A 623 -8.04 -18.11 -18.04
C VAL A 623 -6.51 -18.20 -18.09
N ARG A 624 -5.95 -19.35 -17.71
CA ARG A 624 -4.50 -19.64 -17.84
C ARG A 624 -4.23 -20.55 -19.03
N ILE A 625 -3.50 -20.03 -20.02
CA ILE A 625 -3.02 -20.83 -21.16
C ILE A 625 -1.73 -21.56 -20.74
N PRO A 626 -1.62 -22.89 -20.90
CA PRO A 626 -0.38 -23.62 -20.65
C PRO A 626 0.76 -23.14 -21.58
N GLU A 627 1.99 -23.05 -21.06
CA GLU A 627 3.16 -22.69 -21.88
C GLU A 627 3.46 -23.79 -22.93
N ASP A 628 3.60 -23.37 -24.19
CA ASP A 628 3.95 -24.27 -25.30
C ASP A 628 5.47 -24.56 -25.25
N SER A 629 5.85 -25.72 -24.71
CA SER A 629 7.24 -26.17 -24.69
C SER A 629 7.71 -26.45 -26.12
N GLY A 630 8.49 -25.53 -26.69
CA GLY A 630 8.81 -25.47 -28.11
C GLY A 630 9.30 -26.78 -28.75
N SER A 631 8.56 -27.25 -29.76
CA SER A 631 9.07 -28.16 -30.79
C SER A 631 9.55 -27.32 -31.98
N SER A 632 10.85 -27.09 -32.06
CA SER A 632 11.49 -26.56 -33.27
C SER A 632 11.46 -27.63 -34.36
N ASP A 633 10.57 -27.48 -35.33
CA ASP A 633 10.61 -28.24 -36.59
C ASP A 633 11.88 -27.86 -37.37
N GLN A 634 12.92 -28.70 -37.27
CA GLN A 634 14.01 -28.73 -38.24
C GLN A 634 13.79 -29.90 -39.21
N ASP A 635 13.43 -29.49 -40.42
CA ASP A 635 13.40 -30.29 -41.64
C ASP A 635 14.75 -31.02 -41.84
N SER A 636 14.74 -32.35 -41.75
CA SER A 636 15.90 -33.19 -42.04
C SER A 636 15.52 -34.26 -43.07
N THR A 637 16.13 -34.14 -44.25
CA THR A 637 16.11 -35.18 -45.29
C THR A 637 17.04 -36.35 -44.92
N PRO A 638 16.78 -37.57 -45.42
CA PRO A 638 17.23 -38.80 -44.76
C PRO A 638 18.54 -39.36 -45.33
N ALA A 639 19.39 -39.93 -44.47
CA ALA A 639 20.45 -40.84 -44.89
C ALA A 639 20.80 -41.89 -43.80
N ALA A 640 20.40 -43.13 -44.11
CA ALA A 640 21.02 -44.43 -43.82
C ALA A 640 21.76 -44.71 -42.49
N THR A 641 21.21 -45.69 -41.76
CA THR A 641 21.81 -46.64 -40.80
C THR A 641 23.22 -47.13 -41.15
N PRO A 642 24.05 -47.51 -40.14
CA PRO A 642 24.09 -48.93 -39.74
C PRO A 642 24.18 -49.23 -38.23
N THR A 643 23.83 -50.48 -37.99
CA THR A 643 23.76 -51.39 -36.83
C THR A 643 24.98 -51.54 -35.91
N SER A 644 24.72 -52.20 -34.76
CA SER A 644 25.64 -52.91 -33.82
C SER A 644 26.07 -52.06 -32.61
N GLU A 645 26.09 -52.49 -31.35
CA GLU A 645 25.93 -53.79 -30.72
C GLU A 645 25.68 -53.60 -29.21
N ARG A 646 25.24 -54.68 -28.57
CA ARG A 646 24.77 -54.80 -27.19
C ARG A 646 25.96 -55.07 -26.25
N GLU A 647 26.22 -54.27 -25.22
CA GLU A 647 26.95 -54.76 -24.03
C GLU A 647 26.38 -54.18 -22.73
N SER A 648 26.14 -55.09 -21.77
CA SER A 648 25.61 -54.83 -20.43
C SER A 648 26.75 -54.65 -19.41
N PRO A 649 26.52 -53.98 -18.27
CA PRO A 649 27.59 -53.63 -17.33
C PRO A 649 27.90 -54.77 -16.35
N LYS A 650 29.19 -55.06 -16.14
CA LYS A 650 29.67 -55.90 -15.03
C LYS A 650 29.80 -55.09 -13.75
N LYS A 651 29.17 -55.61 -12.69
CA LYS A 651 29.44 -55.30 -11.29
C LYS A 651 30.86 -55.73 -10.92
N GLU A 652 31.59 -54.89 -10.20
CA GLU A 652 32.70 -55.32 -9.35
C GLU A 652 32.40 -54.92 -7.90
N THR A 653 32.60 -55.90 -7.03
CA THR A 653 32.42 -55.85 -5.58
C THR A 653 33.75 -56.32 -4.98
N THR A 654 34.16 -55.65 -3.90
CA THR A 654 35.17 -56.08 -2.90
C THR A 654 36.62 -56.18 -3.40
N VAL A 655 37.64 -55.76 -2.64
CA VAL A 655 37.92 -55.93 -1.20
C VAL A 655 38.66 -54.71 -0.66
#